data_AF-A0A8C5GUM3-F1
#
_entry.id   AF-A0A8C5GUM3-F1
#
_cell.length_a   1.000
_cell.length_b   1.000
_cell.length_c   1.000
_cell.angle_alpha   90.00
_cell.angle_beta   90.00
_cell.angle_gamma   90.00
#
_symmetry.space_group_name_H-M   'P 1'
#
loop_
_entity.id
_entity.type
_entity.pdbx_description
1 polymer ?
#
loop_
_entity_poly.entity_id
_entity_poly.type
_entity_poly.pdbx_seq_one_letter_code
_entity_poly.pdbx_strand_id
1 'polypeptide(L)'
;MMEVQTTTTSSFNSSGNQPSPSLTSTMSIDKLIPALLECFGIILCGYIAGRTNIITSTQAKGLGNFVSRFALPALLFKNMVLLDFSNVTWSFLWSILTAKVSVFGIVCVLTLMVASPDSRYSKAGIFSIFATQSNDFALGYPIVEALYKSTHPEYLQYIYLVAPVSLMLLNPIGFALCEIQKWKNEGDRQQNKLLIVGGVIFQVIKNPIVFMVVIGIIAHFALHQTIPPFMVEFVDGLANSFGGAALFYLGLSMVGQLGKLTKSTVGTLILLITAKLLLMPLICKDMVDLLDNSHNSTLNQSSLSDYAFIYGVFPTAPSVALYAIYYNTELEVVTAGMVISTFLAAPIMYVTAWLITIRSMDPQLLLDSLQSVRFNISILSLVALVWTIVVMFLSKKIRRLPHIFSVNLFFAQCLTCIALIVWNFVVKGDNFIGQVLIFTILCISLYSTYLWPGLIALSVVLLKKFDDLKVSLGMLVIAGWGVPVSVTAVLLLAGQRVYGETDVFFFYGRLQIICTLVVLSLSVLLTGGSLICLSRESWTEKKRSEEGNTLFVPEEEPTRDRDTKNQPQYEPVGQFEDPNGGLTCGCTSDQRMPDMIIPINVGNTHPTLAGHCEISCGSTDCLLVEDVELQQVGDRQVARHVLLCLLLTVSNLANVSSCLWLLLSTSPGRLSLELLFFCAVTNYGQGILSFAIFGLDKHLIIQPFKRRLYSLCCRKKLNQQSQTDLPDDVRLTCIQFSIYHKQQCVRDIVKRRGCEITTAVDCFFGCELVDWLQKAGLSQDRDEAVLYGIRLQKGGVLEHLKQEYDFKDSCLHYHFIT
;
A
#
# COMPACT_ATOMS: atom_id res chain seq x y z
N MET A 1 92.32 8.31 19.35
CA MET A 1 92.11 6.92 19.79
C MET A 1 90.67 6.58 19.44
N MET A 2 90.39 5.84 18.36
CA MET A 2 90.53 4.36 18.26
C MET A 2 89.64 3.72 19.32
N GLU A 3 88.71 2.80 19.06
CA GLU A 3 88.51 1.78 18.01
C GLU A 3 87.07 1.24 18.28
N VAL A 4 86.25 0.77 17.32
CA VAL A 4 86.34 -0.55 16.64
C VAL A 4 86.38 -1.66 17.73
N GLN A 5 85.52 -2.67 17.84
CA GLN A 5 84.95 -3.59 16.88
C GLN A 5 83.96 -4.54 17.60
N THR A 6 82.89 -4.91 16.90
CA THR A 6 82.30 -6.26 16.77
C THR A 6 82.36 -7.29 17.91
N THR A 7 81.19 -7.88 18.18
CA THR A 7 81.05 -9.35 18.04
C THR A 7 79.67 -9.72 17.49
N THR A 8 79.68 -10.16 16.23
CA THR A 8 78.68 -10.94 15.49
C THR A 8 78.47 -12.30 16.17
N THR A 9 77.26 -12.87 16.23
CA THR A 9 76.60 -13.77 15.24
C THR A 9 75.13 -14.01 15.72
N SER A 10 74.07 -14.31 14.96
CA SER A 10 73.86 -14.71 13.56
C SER A 10 72.35 -14.61 13.22
N SER A 11 72.06 -14.04 12.04
CA SER A 11 70.93 -14.33 11.12
C SER A 11 69.48 -14.37 11.62
N PHE A 12 68.68 -13.38 11.24
CA PHE A 12 67.43 -13.58 10.48
C PHE A 12 67.03 -12.26 9.78
N ASN A 13 66.85 -12.34 8.45
CA ASN A 13 66.56 -11.21 7.56
C ASN A 13 65.28 -10.46 7.95
N SER A 14 65.38 -9.15 8.19
CA SER A 14 64.24 -8.23 8.23
C SER A 14 64.05 -7.57 6.85
N SER A 15 63.24 -8.18 5.99
CA SER A 15 62.57 -7.44 4.92
C SER A 15 61.41 -6.67 5.52
N GLY A 16 61.40 -5.34 5.35
CA GLY A 16 60.38 -4.45 5.87
C GLY A 16 58.99 -4.84 5.39
N ASN A 17 58.07 -5.02 6.33
CA ASN A 17 56.63 -5.02 6.05
C ASN A 17 56.22 -3.58 5.70
N GLN A 18 56.26 -3.27 4.41
CA GLN A 18 55.24 -2.37 3.86
C GLN A 18 53.87 -3.00 4.12
N PRO A 19 52.84 -2.24 4.53
CA PRO A 19 51.49 -2.76 4.53
C PRO A 19 51.12 -3.12 3.08
N SER A 20 50.84 -4.39 2.86
CA SER A 20 50.36 -4.93 1.59
C SER A 20 49.11 -4.19 1.12
N PRO A 21 48.98 -3.85 -0.18
CA PRO A 21 47.76 -3.28 -0.73
C PRO A 21 46.74 -4.39 -0.91
N SER A 22 46.05 -4.76 0.17
CA SER A 22 45.05 -5.84 0.15
C SER A 22 43.81 -5.49 0.98
N LEU A 23 43.31 -4.26 0.83
CA LEU A 23 41.96 -3.91 1.23
C LEU A 23 41.13 -3.66 -0.05
N THR A 24 40.72 -4.75 -0.69
CA THR A 24 39.83 -4.72 -1.85
C THR A 24 38.48 -4.11 -1.47
N SER A 25 38.25 -2.89 -1.95
CA SER A 25 36.98 -2.21 -2.27
C SER A 25 35.66 -2.92 -1.87
N THR A 26 35.38 -3.08 -0.58
CA THR A 26 34.04 -3.48 -0.13
C THR A 26 33.14 -2.25 -0.05
N MET A 27 32.02 -2.27 -0.80
CA MET A 27 30.99 -1.23 -0.70
C MET A 27 30.56 -1.08 0.77
N SER A 28 30.37 0.16 1.22
CA SER A 28 30.07 0.47 2.62
C SER A 28 28.59 0.17 2.96
N ILE A 29 28.18 -1.10 2.94
CA ILE A 29 26.82 -1.53 3.31
C ILE A 29 26.41 -0.99 4.69
N ASP A 30 27.35 -0.90 5.63
CA ASP A 30 27.08 -0.40 6.98
C ASP A 30 26.52 1.04 6.99
N LYS A 31 26.79 1.83 5.94
CA LYS A 31 26.27 3.18 5.76
C LYS A 31 24.90 3.22 5.05
N LEU A 32 24.50 2.13 4.38
CA LEU A 32 23.23 2.07 3.65
C LEU A 32 22.02 2.06 4.59
N ILE A 33 22.08 1.29 5.69
CA ILE A 33 20.96 1.22 6.65
C ILE A 33 20.68 2.61 7.27
N PRO A 34 21.69 3.34 7.79
CA PRO A 34 21.50 4.72 8.24
C PRO A 34 20.90 5.64 7.18
N ALA A 35 21.38 5.58 5.93
CA ALA A 35 20.86 6.42 4.84
C ALA A 35 19.40 6.10 4.48
N LEU A 36 19.03 4.81 4.45
CA LEU A 36 17.64 4.40 4.27
C LEU A 36 16.77 4.84 5.46
N LEU A 37 17.27 4.69 6.69
CA LEU A 37 16.55 5.12 7.89
C LEU A 37 16.32 6.64 7.90
N GLU A 38 17.33 7.42 7.51
CA GLU A 38 17.20 8.87 7.35
C GLU A 38 16.14 9.22 6.32
N CYS A 39 16.25 8.66 5.10
CA CYS A 39 15.33 8.95 4.00
C CYS A 39 13.88 8.59 4.34
N PHE A 40 13.65 7.34 4.76
CA PHE A 40 12.31 6.84 5.07
C PHE A 40 11.78 7.38 6.40
N GLY A 41 12.65 7.73 7.34
CA GLY A 41 12.29 8.42 8.58
C GLY A 41 11.71 9.81 8.32
N ILE A 42 12.35 10.61 7.46
CA ILE A 42 11.85 11.93 7.06
C ILE A 42 10.52 11.82 6.28
N ILE A 43 10.41 10.84 5.37
CA ILE A 43 9.14 10.54 4.65
C ILE A 43 8.04 10.19 5.66
N LEU A 44 8.33 9.36 6.66
CA LEU A 44 7.37 8.97 7.69
C LEU A 44 6.91 10.17 8.52
N CYS A 45 7.83 11.06 8.91
CA CYS A 45 7.50 12.30 9.59
C CYS A 45 6.54 13.18 8.75
N GLY A 46 6.83 13.34 7.46
CA GLY A 46 5.96 14.06 6.52
C GLY A 46 4.58 13.43 6.39
N TYR A 47 4.52 12.10 6.28
CA TYR A 47 3.25 11.36 6.23
C TYR A 47 2.44 11.56 7.51
N ILE A 48 3.06 11.42 8.69
CA ILE A 48 2.40 11.64 9.98
C ILE A 48 1.86 13.07 10.08
N ALA A 49 2.66 14.09 9.73
CA ALA A 49 2.25 15.49 9.76
C ALA A 49 1.03 15.77 8.87
N GLY A 50 0.97 15.16 7.68
CA GLY A 50 -0.19 15.27 6.78
C GLY A 50 -1.40 14.48 7.28
N ARG A 51 -1.19 13.32 7.91
CA ARG A 51 -2.28 12.50 8.49
C ARG A 51 -2.91 13.13 9.72
N THR A 52 -2.12 13.75 10.58
CA THR A 52 -2.60 14.50 11.75
C THR A 52 -3.13 15.88 11.40
N ASN A 53 -3.02 16.29 10.13
CA ASN A 53 -3.43 17.60 9.63
C ASN A 53 -2.70 18.77 10.33
N ILE A 54 -1.48 18.51 10.85
CA ILE A 54 -0.56 19.57 11.31
C ILE A 54 -0.17 20.45 10.13
N ILE A 55 0.05 19.81 8.97
CA ILE A 55 0.24 20.48 7.70
C ILE A 55 -0.92 20.09 6.79
N THR A 56 -1.70 21.10 6.43
CA THR A 56 -2.85 20.97 5.54
C THR A 56 -2.41 20.65 4.11
N SER A 57 -3.31 20.08 3.30
CA SER A 57 -3.01 19.79 1.89
C SER A 57 -2.63 21.04 1.09
N THR A 58 -3.21 22.20 1.44
CA THR A 58 -2.88 23.49 0.81
C THR A 58 -1.45 23.95 1.15
N GLN A 59 -1.05 23.83 2.42
CA GLN A 59 0.33 24.10 2.84
C GLN A 59 1.34 23.12 2.22
N ALA A 60 0.98 21.83 2.12
CA ALA A 60 1.80 20.83 1.44
C ALA A 60 2.06 21.20 -0.03
N LYS A 61 1.05 21.73 -0.73
CA LYS A 61 1.21 22.25 -2.11
C LYS A 61 2.18 23.44 -2.16
N GLY A 62 2.14 24.31 -1.17
CA GLY A 62 3.11 25.41 -1.01
C GLY A 62 4.55 24.90 -0.84
N LEU A 63 4.76 23.92 0.03
CA LEU A 63 6.06 23.27 0.22
C LEU A 63 6.55 22.58 -1.07
N GLY A 64 5.67 21.88 -1.78
CA GLY A 64 5.99 21.28 -3.07
C GLY A 64 6.42 22.30 -4.13
N ASN A 65 5.77 23.47 -4.17
CA ASN A 65 6.17 24.57 -5.05
C ASN A 65 7.55 25.13 -4.69
N PHE A 66 7.86 25.28 -3.40
CA PHE A 66 9.18 25.70 -2.94
C PHE A 66 10.27 24.70 -3.38
N VAL A 67 10.06 23.41 -3.10
CA VAL A 67 11.00 22.33 -3.46
C VAL A 67 11.24 22.28 -4.97
N SER A 68 10.18 22.33 -5.78
CA SER A 68 10.27 22.15 -7.23
C SER A 68 10.73 23.39 -8.00
N ARG A 69 10.42 24.61 -7.53
CA ARG A 69 10.72 25.86 -8.26
C ARG A 69 11.95 26.60 -7.76
N PHE A 70 12.40 26.36 -6.54
CA PHE A 70 13.53 27.09 -5.94
C PHE A 70 14.66 26.15 -5.50
N ALA A 71 14.38 25.20 -4.62
CA ALA A 71 15.43 24.35 -4.03
C ALA A 71 16.07 23.40 -5.05
N LEU A 72 15.26 22.64 -5.80
CA LEU A 72 15.76 21.70 -6.81
C LEU A 72 16.53 22.42 -7.94
N PRO A 73 16.00 23.51 -8.55
CA PRO A 73 16.74 24.21 -9.59
C PRO A 73 18.07 24.82 -9.10
N ALA A 74 18.13 25.33 -7.85
CA ALA A 74 19.39 25.79 -7.26
C ALA A 74 20.40 24.66 -7.04
N LEU A 75 19.94 23.50 -6.57
CA LEU A 75 20.77 22.29 -6.42
C LEU A 75 21.36 21.85 -7.77
N LEU A 76 20.54 21.85 -8.84
CA LEU A 76 21.01 21.48 -10.17
C LEU A 76 21.97 22.50 -10.75
N PHE A 77 21.67 23.79 -10.63
CA PHE A 77 22.59 24.84 -11.06
C PHE A 77 23.95 24.68 -10.39
N LYS A 78 23.99 24.54 -9.05
CA LYS A 78 25.23 24.32 -8.29
C LYS A 78 26.03 23.14 -8.84
N ASN A 79 25.40 21.98 -8.94
CA ASN A 79 26.08 20.75 -9.34
C ASN A 79 26.49 20.77 -10.81
N MET A 80 25.76 21.45 -11.70
CA MET A 80 26.17 21.62 -13.10
C MET A 80 27.37 22.56 -13.27
N VAL A 81 27.47 23.62 -12.47
CA VAL A 81 28.64 24.51 -12.49
C VAL A 81 29.89 23.78 -12.04
N LEU A 82 29.79 23.03 -10.93
CA LEU A 82 30.91 22.33 -10.30
C LEU A 82 31.27 20.98 -10.96
N LEU A 83 30.48 20.50 -11.92
CA LEU A 83 30.67 19.18 -12.53
C LEU A 83 31.97 19.11 -13.32
N ASP A 84 32.77 18.07 -13.15
CA ASP A 84 33.97 17.86 -13.96
C ASP A 84 33.70 16.90 -15.13
N PHE A 85 33.47 17.46 -16.32
CA PHE A 85 33.18 16.68 -17.53
C PHE A 85 34.34 15.79 -17.99
N SER A 86 35.57 16.04 -17.54
CA SER A 86 36.73 15.23 -17.92
C SER A 86 36.71 13.83 -17.30
N ASN A 87 36.05 13.68 -16.14
CA ASN A 87 35.94 12.41 -15.41
C ASN A 87 34.65 11.63 -15.72
N VAL A 88 33.88 12.04 -16.74
CA VAL A 88 32.61 11.41 -17.11
C VAL A 88 32.85 10.27 -18.09
N THR A 89 32.48 9.05 -17.68
CA THR A 89 32.40 7.89 -18.57
C THR A 89 31.14 8.00 -19.45
N TRP A 90 31.30 8.52 -20.67
CA TRP A 90 30.20 8.70 -21.62
C TRP A 90 29.50 7.41 -22.02
N SER A 91 30.21 6.29 -22.04
CA SER A 91 29.65 4.94 -22.26
C SER A 91 28.50 4.66 -21.27
N PHE A 92 28.75 4.86 -19.98
CA PHE A 92 27.74 4.70 -18.93
C PHE A 92 26.54 5.64 -19.13
N LEU A 93 26.77 6.92 -19.44
CA LEU A 93 25.68 7.87 -19.70
C LEU A 93 24.77 7.39 -20.84
N TRP A 94 25.35 7.00 -21.98
CA TRP A 94 24.59 6.54 -23.14
C TRP A 94 23.88 5.22 -22.86
N SER A 95 24.46 4.31 -22.09
CA SER A 95 23.80 3.08 -21.64
C SER A 95 22.53 3.36 -20.85
N ILE A 96 22.61 4.23 -19.83
CA ILE A 96 21.45 4.57 -19.01
C ILE A 96 20.39 5.32 -19.83
N LEU A 97 20.78 6.25 -20.70
CA LEU A 97 19.85 6.95 -21.57
C LEU A 97 19.14 5.99 -22.53
N THR A 98 19.87 5.07 -23.16
CA THR A 98 19.31 4.06 -24.07
C THR A 98 18.37 3.11 -23.33
N ALA A 99 18.72 2.71 -22.11
CA ALA A 99 17.85 1.90 -21.25
C ALA A 99 16.53 2.61 -20.96
N LYS A 100 16.59 3.90 -20.57
CA LYS A 100 15.39 4.70 -20.32
C LYS A 100 14.54 4.90 -21.57
N VAL A 101 15.14 5.20 -22.72
CA VAL A 101 14.43 5.30 -24.01
C VAL A 101 13.73 3.99 -24.35
N SER A 102 14.39 2.85 -24.14
CA SER A 102 13.82 1.53 -24.39
C SER A 102 12.61 1.24 -23.51
N VAL A 103 12.73 1.46 -22.18
CA VAL A 103 11.60 1.28 -21.25
C VAL A 103 10.46 2.25 -21.55
N PHE A 104 10.79 3.52 -21.86
CA PHE A 104 9.80 4.52 -22.26
C PHE A 104 9.00 4.04 -23.48
N GLY A 105 9.70 3.55 -24.50
CA GLY A 105 9.12 3.03 -25.73
C GLY A 105 8.24 1.81 -25.50
N ILE A 106 8.72 0.81 -24.73
CA ILE A 106 7.97 -0.40 -24.38
C ILE A 106 6.66 -0.02 -23.67
N VAL A 107 6.72 0.80 -22.62
CA VAL A 107 5.53 1.21 -21.86
C VAL A 107 4.60 2.06 -22.72
N CYS A 108 5.13 2.90 -23.60
CA CYS A 108 4.35 3.75 -24.49
C CYS A 108 3.55 2.90 -25.47
N VAL A 109 4.21 1.97 -26.17
CA VAL A 109 3.59 1.07 -27.15
C VAL A 109 2.56 0.18 -26.48
N LEU A 110 2.90 -0.46 -25.35
CA LEU A 110 1.96 -1.29 -24.60
C LEU A 110 0.73 -0.50 -24.16
N THR A 111 0.92 0.73 -23.67
CA THR A 111 -0.19 1.58 -23.26
C THR A 111 -1.05 1.99 -24.46
N LEU A 112 -0.46 2.31 -25.61
CA LEU A 112 -1.20 2.63 -26.83
C LEU A 112 -2.01 1.44 -27.37
N MET A 113 -1.52 0.21 -27.17
CA MET A 113 -2.20 -1.02 -27.58
C MET A 113 -3.35 -1.43 -26.63
N VAL A 114 -3.18 -1.22 -25.32
CA VAL A 114 -4.13 -1.70 -24.29
C VAL A 114 -5.15 -0.63 -23.89
N ALA A 115 -4.78 0.64 -23.90
CA ALA A 115 -5.66 1.72 -23.43
C ALA A 115 -6.79 2.03 -24.42
N SER A 116 -7.92 2.50 -23.88
CA SER A 116 -9.07 2.90 -24.71
C SER A 116 -8.72 4.04 -25.68
N PRO A 117 -9.30 4.06 -26.89
CA PRO A 117 -9.01 5.07 -27.92
C PRO A 117 -9.19 6.53 -27.47
N ASP A 118 -10.01 6.76 -26.44
CA ASP A 118 -10.38 8.08 -25.95
C ASP A 118 -9.36 8.68 -24.98
N SER A 119 -8.41 7.89 -24.47
CA SER A 119 -7.39 8.37 -23.51
C SER A 119 -5.98 7.85 -23.75
N ARG A 120 -5.80 6.98 -24.77
CA ARG A 120 -4.55 6.25 -25.01
C ARG A 120 -3.30 7.12 -25.11
N TYR A 121 -3.37 8.31 -25.71
CA TYR A 121 -2.17 9.12 -25.93
C TYR A 121 -1.71 9.78 -24.62
N SER A 122 -2.62 10.37 -23.85
CA SER A 122 -2.27 10.96 -22.55
C SER A 122 -1.79 9.89 -21.57
N LYS A 123 -2.46 8.72 -21.55
CA LYS A 123 -2.02 7.57 -20.75
C LYS A 123 -0.62 7.12 -21.15
N ALA A 124 -0.36 6.94 -22.44
CA ALA A 124 0.95 6.52 -22.92
C ALA A 124 2.06 7.51 -22.54
N GLY A 125 1.79 8.81 -22.65
CA GLY A 125 2.73 9.85 -22.23
C GLY A 125 3.03 9.80 -20.73
N ILE A 126 2.01 9.84 -19.89
CA ILE A 126 2.18 9.88 -18.42
C ILE A 126 2.73 8.56 -17.87
N PHE A 127 2.29 7.41 -18.37
CA PHE A 127 2.76 6.09 -17.90
C PHE A 127 4.21 5.80 -18.31
N SER A 128 4.64 6.24 -19.50
CA SER A 128 6.04 6.13 -19.88
C SER A 128 6.95 7.05 -19.08
N ILE A 129 6.49 8.27 -18.75
CA ILE A 129 7.18 9.15 -17.80
C ILE A 129 7.25 8.48 -16.42
N PHE A 130 6.15 7.89 -15.95
CA PHE A 130 6.11 7.18 -14.67
C PHE A 130 7.16 6.07 -14.57
N ALA A 131 7.33 5.28 -15.63
CA ALA A 131 8.27 4.16 -15.65
C ALA A 131 9.75 4.57 -15.71
N THR A 132 10.06 5.78 -16.18
CA THR A 132 11.44 6.20 -16.48
C THR A 132 11.96 7.36 -15.63
N GLN A 133 11.06 8.19 -15.09
CA GLN A 133 11.41 9.30 -14.23
C GLN A 133 11.57 8.84 -12.78
N SER A 134 12.83 8.74 -12.34
CA SER A 134 13.22 8.29 -11.01
C SER A 134 13.33 9.45 -10.02
N ASN A 135 13.17 9.15 -8.72
CA ASN A 135 13.46 10.09 -7.63
C ASN A 135 14.98 10.16 -7.38
N ASP A 136 15.70 10.64 -8.39
CA ASP A 136 17.15 10.63 -8.47
C ASP A 136 17.81 11.42 -7.34
N PHE A 137 17.27 12.58 -7.00
CA PHE A 137 17.92 13.50 -6.05
C PHE A 137 17.52 13.27 -4.60
N ALA A 138 16.22 13.13 -4.30
CA ALA A 138 15.79 13.06 -2.90
C ALA A 138 16.06 11.68 -2.28
N LEU A 139 15.93 10.61 -3.08
CA LEU A 139 16.21 9.23 -2.63
C LEU A 139 17.49 8.66 -3.24
N GLY A 140 17.73 8.85 -4.54
CA GLY A 140 18.87 8.25 -5.21
C GLY A 140 20.22 8.75 -4.68
N TYR A 141 20.40 10.07 -4.54
CA TYR A 141 21.67 10.66 -4.14
C TYR A 141 22.17 10.17 -2.76
N PRO A 142 21.39 10.24 -1.65
CA PRO A 142 21.87 9.74 -0.35
C PRO A 142 22.25 8.26 -0.37
N ILE A 143 21.58 7.45 -1.20
CA ILE A 143 21.85 6.01 -1.32
C ILE A 143 23.16 5.75 -2.05
N VAL A 144 23.39 6.45 -3.16
CA VAL A 144 24.66 6.34 -3.92
C VAL A 144 25.81 6.92 -3.10
N GLU A 145 25.58 8.01 -2.39
CA GLU A 145 26.55 8.56 -1.45
C GLU A 145 26.93 7.55 -0.37
N ALA A 146 25.96 6.88 0.25
CA ALA A 146 26.23 5.88 1.28
C ALA A 146 27.04 4.68 0.75
N LEU A 147 26.75 4.23 -0.48
CA LEU A 147 27.36 3.04 -1.07
C LEU A 147 28.72 3.30 -1.71
N TYR A 148 28.84 4.39 -2.47
CA TYR A 148 29.95 4.62 -3.38
C TYR A 148 30.86 5.80 -3.00
N LYS A 149 30.49 6.68 -2.06
CA LYS A 149 31.37 7.84 -1.71
C LYS A 149 32.78 7.43 -1.28
N SER A 150 32.91 6.29 -0.58
CA SER A 150 34.21 5.80 -0.10
C SER A 150 35.03 5.11 -1.20
N THR A 151 34.39 4.58 -2.25
CA THR A 151 35.01 3.70 -3.26
C THR A 151 35.09 4.37 -4.64
N HIS A 152 33.99 4.96 -5.10
CA HIS A 152 33.80 5.64 -6.39
C HIS A 152 33.04 6.96 -6.22
N PRO A 153 33.64 8.01 -5.64
CA PRO A 153 32.99 9.31 -5.47
C PRO A 153 32.52 9.94 -6.80
N GLU A 154 33.17 9.59 -7.91
CA GLU A 154 32.81 9.97 -9.28
C GLU A 154 31.45 9.40 -9.73
N TYR A 155 30.80 8.51 -8.97
CA TYR A 155 29.48 8.01 -9.35
C TYR A 155 28.35 8.99 -9.01
N LEU A 156 28.56 9.84 -8.01
CA LEU A 156 27.56 10.81 -7.56
C LEU A 156 27.28 11.88 -8.64
N GLN A 157 28.30 12.29 -9.39
CA GLN A 157 28.15 13.26 -10.50
C GLN A 157 27.26 12.73 -11.63
N TYR A 158 27.21 11.41 -11.87
CA TYR A 158 26.35 10.85 -12.91
C TYR A 158 24.87 11.08 -12.64
N ILE A 159 24.43 11.13 -11.38
CA ILE A 159 23.02 11.41 -11.04
C ILE A 159 22.63 12.80 -11.55
N TYR A 160 23.49 13.78 -11.34
CA TYR A 160 23.26 15.16 -11.77
C TYR A 160 23.31 15.33 -13.28
N LEU A 161 23.97 14.42 -14.01
CA LEU A 161 24.01 14.42 -15.47
C LEU A 161 22.82 13.65 -16.08
N VAL A 162 22.61 12.40 -15.66
CA VAL A 162 21.60 11.50 -16.22
C VAL A 162 20.19 12.04 -16.02
N ALA A 163 19.86 12.52 -14.81
CA ALA A 163 18.48 12.88 -14.48
C ALA A 163 17.95 14.08 -15.30
N PRO A 164 18.68 15.21 -15.43
CA PRO A 164 18.25 16.31 -16.29
C PRO A 164 18.24 15.95 -17.78
N VAL A 165 19.27 15.27 -18.29
CA VAL A 165 19.34 14.88 -19.70
C VAL A 165 18.18 13.96 -20.08
N SER A 166 17.88 12.98 -19.21
CA SER A 166 16.72 12.10 -19.37
C SER A 166 15.40 12.89 -19.38
N LEU A 167 15.25 13.90 -18.51
CA LEU A 167 14.06 14.74 -18.45
C LEU A 167 13.92 15.59 -19.71
N MET A 168 15.01 16.14 -20.24
CA MET A 168 15.02 16.91 -21.48
C MET A 168 14.71 16.07 -22.72
N LEU A 169 15.03 14.78 -22.72
CA LEU A 169 14.84 13.90 -23.87
C LEU A 169 13.47 13.20 -23.86
N LEU A 170 13.04 12.65 -22.72
CA LEU A 170 11.85 11.80 -22.65
C LEU A 170 10.56 12.56 -22.33
N ASN A 171 10.59 13.53 -21.41
CA ASN A 171 9.38 14.23 -21.00
C ASN A 171 8.72 15.03 -22.13
N PRO A 172 9.44 15.67 -23.08
CA PRO A 172 8.80 16.32 -24.24
C PRO A 172 7.94 15.35 -25.04
N ILE A 173 8.39 14.11 -25.23
CA ILE A 173 7.65 13.10 -25.99
C ILE A 173 6.36 12.76 -25.23
N GLY A 174 6.44 12.57 -23.91
CA GLY A 174 5.26 12.31 -23.09
C GLY A 174 4.27 13.47 -23.07
N PHE A 175 4.74 14.71 -22.96
CA PHE A 175 3.91 15.91 -23.02
C PHE A 175 3.29 16.13 -24.40
N ALA A 176 4.01 15.84 -25.48
CA ALA A 176 3.47 15.88 -26.83
C ALA A 176 2.29 14.91 -26.98
N LEU A 177 2.39 13.69 -26.46
CA LEU A 177 1.28 12.73 -26.48
C LEU A 177 0.07 13.21 -25.66
N CYS A 178 0.31 13.87 -24.52
CA CYS A 178 -0.76 14.46 -23.71
C CYS A 178 -1.44 15.63 -24.45
N GLU A 179 -0.67 16.50 -25.10
CA GLU A 179 -1.22 17.63 -25.86
C GLU A 179 -2.01 17.15 -27.09
N ILE A 180 -1.52 16.11 -27.79
CA ILE A 180 -2.25 15.44 -28.88
C ILE A 180 -3.59 14.89 -28.38
N GLN A 181 -3.64 14.30 -27.18
CA GLN A 181 -4.89 13.81 -26.59
C GLN A 181 -5.86 14.95 -26.30
N LYS A 182 -5.36 16.05 -25.71
CA LYS A 182 -6.17 17.22 -25.37
C LYS A 182 -6.80 17.83 -26.62
N TRP A 183 -6.00 17.98 -27.68
CA TRP A 183 -6.47 18.44 -28.98
C TRP A 183 -7.55 17.53 -29.59
N LYS A 184 -7.36 16.21 -29.53
CA LYS A 184 -8.36 15.25 -30.00
C LYS A 184 -9.69 15.40 -29.27
N ASN A 185 -9.66 15.72 -27.98
CA ASN A 185 -10.86 15.91 -27.16
C ASN A 185 -11.54 17.27 -27.41
N GLU A 186 -10.78 18.32 -27.71
CA GLU A 186 -11.30 19.68 -27.91
C GLU A 186 -11.89 19.92 -29.32
N GLY A 187 -11.70 19.00 -30.28
CA GLY A 187 -12.36 19.03 -31.60
C GLY A 187 -11.93 20.15 -32.54
N ASP A 188 -11.00 21.02 -32.12
CA ASP A 188 -10.62 22.24 -32.83
C ASP A 188 -9.62 21.95 -33.97
N ARG A 189 -10.16 21.74 -35.17
CA ARG A 189 -9.48 21.12 -36.31
C ARG A 189 -8.48 22.02 -37.06
N GLN A 190 -8.20 23.24 -36.57
CA GLN A 190 -7.37 24.26 -37.25
C GLN A 190 -6.27 24.87 -36.36
N GLN A 191 -5.36 24.06 -35.79
CA GLN A 191 -4.06 24.57 -35.36
C GLN A 191 -2.92 23.87 -36.13
N ASN A 192 -1.94 24.66 -36.56
CA ASN A 192 -0.77 24.17 -37.29
C ASN A 192 0.00 23.15 -36.43
N LYS A 193 0.33 21.98 -37.01
CA LYS A 193 1.19 20.95 -36.37
C LYS A 193 2.51 21.54 -35.85
N LEU A 194 3.02 22.58 -36.50
CA LEU A 194 4.22 23.32 -36.10
C LEU A 194 4.03 24.10 -34.78
N LEU A 195 2.83 24.59 -34.51
CA LEU A 195 2.49 25.32 -33.29
C LEU A 195 2.41 24.36 -32.09
N ILE A 196 2.00 23.11 -32.32
CA ILE A 196 1.98 22.04 -31.32
C ILE A 196 3.41 21.65 -30.92
N VAL A 197 4.27 21.38 -31.92
CA VAL A 197 5.69 21.07 -31.67
C VAL A 197 6.40 22.27 -31.00
N GLY A 198 6.14 23.49 -31.47
CA GLY A 198 6.64 24.72 -30.86
C GLY A 198 6.16 24.93 -29.43
N GLY A 199 4.88 24.66 -29.14
CA GLY A 199 4.28 24.75 -27.82
C GLY A 199 4.88 23.75 -26.82
N VAL A 200 5.08 22.50 -27.25
CA VAL A 200 5.72 21.46 -26.42
C VAL A 200 7.18 21.82 -26.13
N ILE A 201 7.96 22.23 -27.13
CA ILE A 201 9.36 22.64 -26.94
C ILE A 201 9.45 23.86 -26.01
N PHE A 202 8.57 24.86 -26.21
CA PHE A 202 8.53 26.04 -25.36
C PHE A 202 8.16 25.70 -23.90
N GLN A 203 7.27 24.72 -23.70
CA GLN A 203 6.88 24.24 -22.38
C GLN A 203 8.00 23.47 -21.67
N VAL A 204 8.85 22.76 -22.43
CA VAL A 204 10.05 22.09 -21.91
C VAL A 204 11.10 23.10 -21.48
N ILE A 205 11.35 24.13 -22.29
CA ILE A 205 12.31 25.20 -21.95
C ILE A 205 11.81 26.03 -20.76
N LYS A 206 10.49 26.22 -20.62
CA LYS A 206 9.88 26.84 -19.43
C LYS A 206 9.96 25.98 -18.16
N ASN A 207 10.39 24.72 -18.26
CA ASN A 207 10.59 23.91 -17.07
C ASN A 207 11.78 24.47 -16.26
N PRO A 208 11.58 24.94 -15.01
CA PRO A 208 12.65 25.58 -14.23
C PRO A 208 13.87 24.67 -14.01
N ILE A 209 13.67 23.35 -14.02
CA ILE A 209 14.72 22.34 -13.91
C ILE A 209 15.62 22.40 -15.15
N VAL A 210 15.03 22.34 -16.35
CA VAL A 210 15.76 22.38 -17.62
C VAL A 210 16.49 23.70 -17.78
N PHE A 211 15.79 24.80 -17.49
CA PHE A 211 16.35 26.15 -17.57
C PHE A 211 17.60 26.31 -16.69
N MET A 212 17.53 25.89 -15.42
CA MET A 212 18.68 26.02 -14.51
C MET A 212 19.84 25.08 -14.86
N VAL A 213 19.58 23.92 -15.47
CA VAL A 213 20.62 23.01 -15.94
C VAL A 213 21.38 23.62 -17.11
N VAL A 214 20.66 24.18 -18.09
CA VAL A 214 21.28 24.86 -19.24
C VAL A 214 22.11 26.06 -18.77
N ILE A 215 21.58 26.88 -17.87
CA ILE A 215 22.33 28.01 -17.28
C ILE A 215 23.54 27.50 -16.50
N GLY A 216 23.42 26.41 -15.73
CA GLY A 216 24.52 25.81 -14.99
C GLY A 216 25.66 25.35 -15.89
N ILE A 217 25.35 24.72 -17.03
CA ILE A 217 26.35 24.31 -18.04
C ILE A 217 27.02 25.53 -18.68
N ILE A 218 26.26 26.57 -19.03
CA ILE A 218 26.83 27.81 -19.57
C ILE A 218 27.77 28.46 -18.54
N ALA A 219 27.32 28.52 -17.28
CA ALA A 219 28.08 29.07 -16.18
C ALA A 219 29.34 28.24 -15.85
N HIS A 220 29.30 26.91 -16.00
CA HIS A 220 30.47 26.05 -15.87
C HIS A 220 31.62 26.51 -16.78
N PHE A 221 31.33 26.72 -18.07
CA PHE A 221 32.32 27.18 -19.05
C PHE A 221 32.71 28.65 -18.85
N ALA A 222 31.76 29.52 -18.49
CA ALA A 222 32.02 30.94 -18.28
C ALA A 222 32.84 31.23 -17.01
N LEU A 223 32.65 30.45 -15.95
CA LEU A 223 33.21 30.67 -14.62
C LEU A 223 34.28 29.64 -14.22
N HIS A 224 34.72 28.81 -15.17
CA HIS A 224 35.79 27.83 -14.98
C HIS A 224 35.58 26.95 -13.73
N GLN A 225 34.43 26.26 -13.66
CA GLN A 225 34.08 25.36 -12.55
C GLN A 225 33.95 25.99 -11.15
N THR A 226 33.75 27.30 -11.05
CA THR A 226 33.58 27.98 -9.76
C THR A 226 32.30 28.80 -9.69
N ILE A 227 31.68 28.83 -8.50
CA ILE A 227 30.58 29.75 -8.22
C ILE A 227 31.17 31.01 -7.58
N PRO A 228 30.81 32.22 -8.03
CA PRO A 228 31.37 33.45 -7.48
C PRO A 228 31.10 33.56 -5.97
N PRO A 229 32.07 33.99 -5.14
CA PRO A 229 31.95 33.96 -3.68
C PRO A 229 30.69 34.65 -3.14
N PHE A 230 30.23 35.73 -3.78
CA PHE A 230 29.02 36.45 -3.37
C PHE A 230 27.72 35.67 -3.60
N MET A 231 27.72 34.64 -4.46
CA MET A 231 26.55 33.80 -4.75
C MET A 231 26.58 32.45 -4.02
N VAL A 232 27.75 31.99 -3.56
CA VAL A 232 27.92 30.64 -2.98
C VAL A 232 26.93 30.40 -1.84
N GLU A 233 26.93 31.24 -0.82
CA GLU A 233 26.06 31.09 0.35
C GLU A 233 24.56 31.14 -0.01
N PHE A 234 24.19 31.97 -1.00
CA PHE A 234 22.81 32.06 -1.48
C PHE A 234 22.36 30.78 -2.19
N VAL A 235 23.19 30.27 -3.09
CA VAL A 235 22.92 29.03 -3.84
C VAL A 235 22.92 27.83 -2.88
N ASP A 236 23.85 27.79 -1.93
CA ASP A 236 23.97 26.73 -0.93
C ASP A 236 22.77 26.69 0.02
N GLY A 237 22.31 27.85 0.50
CA GLY A 237 21.10 27.93 1.32
C GLY A 237 19.88 27.32 0.63
N LEU A 238 19.68 27.60 -0.67
CA LEU A 238 18.58 27.01 -1.45
C LEU A 238 18.81 25.52 -1.75
N ALA A 239 20.00 25.16 -2.23
CA ALA A 239 20.33 23.79 -2.63
C ALA A 239 20.27 22.81 -1.45
N ASN A 240 20.85 23.17 -0.30
CA ASN A 240 20.90 22.30 0.88
C ASN A 240 19.52 22.11 1.53
N SER A 241 18.58 23.03 1.29
CA SER A 241 17.19 22.88 1.76
C SER A 241 16.42 21.76 1.03
N PHE A 242 16.90 21.32 -0.15
CA PHE A 242 16.17 20.38 -1.00
C PHE A 242 15.98 19.01 -0.37
N GLY A 243 17.04 18.36 0.13
CA GLY A 243 17.01 16.94 0.50
C GLY A 243 15.91 16.60 1.51
N GLY A 244 15.98 17.18 2.70
CA GLY A 244 14.98 16.97 3.74
C GLY A 244 13.58 17.48 3.38
N ALA A 245 13.48 18.66 2.75
CA ALA A 245 12.18 19.23 2.37
C ALA A 245 11.46 18.39 1.30
N ALA A 246 12.20 17.84 0.33
CA ALA A 246 11.66 16.99 -0.73
C ALA A 246 11.17 15.65 -0.17
N LEU A 247 11.94 15.01 0.71
CA LEU A 247 11.55 13.77 1.37
C LEU A 247 10.32 13.96 2.28
N PHE A 248 10.29 15.06 3.02
CA PHE A 248 9.16 15.40 3.88
C PHE A 248 7.90 15.72 3.05
N TYR A 249 8.03 16.49 1.97
CA TYR A 249 6.96 16.75 1.02
C TYR A 249 6.45 15.47 0.35
N LEU A 250 7.34 14.57 -0.04
CA LEU A 250 6.98 13.26 -0.56
C LEU A 250 6.09 12.51 0.44
N GLY A 251 6.46 12.47 1.73
CA GLY A 251 5.64 11.92 2.80
C GLY A 251 4.24 12.55 2.91
N LEU A 252 4.16 13.89 2.89
CA LEU A 252 2.88 14.61 2.90
C LEU A 252 2.00 14.23 1.70
N SER A 253 2.59 14.10 0.51
CA SER A 253 1.87 13.81 -0.72
C SER A 253 1.27 12.39 -0.79
N MET A 254 1.80 11.45 0.00
CA MET A 254 1.33 10.06 0.07
C MET A 254 -0.01 9.91 0.82
N VAL A 255 -0.40 10.91 1.62
CA VAL A 255 -1.57 10.83 2.49
C VAL A 255 -2.86 10.64 1.69
N GLY A 256 -3.53 9.51 1.93
CA GLY A 256 -4.86 9.22 1.37
C GLY A 256 -4.87 8.75 -0.09
N GLN A 257 -3.72 8.63 -0.76
CA GLN A 257 -3.66 8.24 -2.18
C GLN A 257 -4.06 6.78 -2.41
N LEU A 258 -3.62 5.87 -1.52
CA LEU A 258 -3.97 4.44 -1.61
C LEU A 258 -5.46 4.16 -1.47
N GLY A 259 -6.22 5.06 -0.84
CA GLY A 259 -7.66 4.94 -0.67
C GLY A 259 -8.47 5.17 -1.94
N LYS A 260 -7.85 5.75 -2.98
CA LYS A 260 -8.49 6.08 -4.26
C LYS A 260 -8.41 4.93 -5.28
N LEU A 261 -7.70 3.85 -4.96
CA LEU A 261 -7.53 2.72 -5.88
C LEU A 261 -8.83 1.93 -6.05
N THR A 262 -9.24 1.74 -7.31
CA THR A 262 -10.37 0.91 -7.73
C THR A 262 -9.89 -0.45 -8.27
N LYS A 263 -10.74 -1.49 -8.27
CA LYS A 263 -10.36 -2.84 -8.75
C LYS A 263 -9.83 -2.84 -10.19
N SER A 264 -10.35 -1.97 -11.07
CA SER A 264 -9.92 -1.85 -12.46
C SER A 264 -8.52 -1.24 -12.63
N THR A 265 -8.11 -0.35 -11.71
CA THR A 265 -6.80 0.33 -11.78
C THR A 265 -5.62 -0.53 -11.30
N VAL A 266 -5.88 -1.59 -10.53
CA VAL A 266 -4.83 -2.45 -9.94
C VAL A 266 -4.01 -3.16 -11.02
N GLY A 267 -4.62 -3.59 -12.12
CA GLY A 267 -3.90 -4.26 -13.21
C GLY A 267 -2.83 -3.37 -13.84
N THR A 268 -3.21 -2.14 -14.22
CA THR A 268 -2.29 -1.13 -14.77
C THR A 268 -1.18 -0.80 -13.79
N LEU A 269 -1.52 -0.64 -12.52
CA LEU A 269 -0.57 -0.33 -11.46
C LEU A 269 0.51 -1.42 -11.30
N ILE A 270 0.13 -2.70 -11.31
CA ILE A 270 1.08 -3.83 -11.25
C ILE A 270 2.05 -3.78 -12.44
N LEU A 271 1.54 -3.55 -13.65
CA LEU A 271 2.36 -3.46 -14.85
C LEU A 271 3.36 -2.30 -14.78
N LEU A 272 2.94 -1.12 -14.31
CA LEU A 272 3.82 0.04 -14.15
C LEU A 272 4.88 -0.16 -13.07
N ILE A 273 4.52 -0.75 -11.93
CA ILE A 273 5.47 -1.08 -10.87
C ILE A 273 6.48 -2.12 -11.36
N THR A 274 6.04 -3.11 -12.14
CA THR A 274 6.92 -4.13 -12.73
C THR A 274 7.88 -3.50 -13.75
N ALA A 275 7.38 -2.63 -14.61
CA ALA A 275 8.22 -1.88 -15.54
C ALA A 275 9.27 -1.02 -14.80
N LYS A 276 8.87 -0.39 -13.69
CA LYS A 276 9.74 0.53 -12.95
C LYS A 276 10.77 -0.15 -12.03
N LEU A 277 10.37 -1.17 -11.28
CA LEU A 277 11.22 -1.78 -10.24
C LEU A 277 11.88 -3.09 -10.68
N LEU A 278 11.49 -3.66 -11.82
CA LEU A 278 12.06 -4.90 -12.33
C LEU A 278 12.63 -4.74 -13.74
N LEU A 279 11.84 -4.26 -14.70
CA LEU A 279 12.33 -4.10 -16.08
C LEU A 279 13.43 -3.04 -16.21
N MET A 280 13.22 -1.86 -15.61
CA MET A 280 14.17 -0.74 -15.64
C MET A 280 15.57 -1.09 -15.11
N PRO A 281 15.76 -1.64 -13.90
CA PRO A 281 17.09 -1.99 -13.41
C PRO A 281 17.79 -3.07 -14.24
N LEU A 282 17.06 -4.05 -14.77
CA LEU A 282 17.62 -5.08 -15.65
C LEU A 282 18.14 -4.47 -16.96
N ILE A 283 17.32 -3.67 -17.65
CA ILE A 283 17.75 -3.03 -18.89
C ILE A 283 18.90 -2.04 -18.64
N CYS A 284 18.91 -1.30 -17.53
CA CYS A 284 20.04 -0.43 -17.19
C CYS A 284 21.35 -1.21 -17.07
N LYS A 285 21.33 -2.34 -16.36
CA LYS A 285 22.50 -3.21 -16.20
C LYS A 285 22.95 -3.77 -17.56
N ASP A 286 22.01 -4.38 -18.29
CA ASP A 286 22.31 -5.03 -19.58
C ASP A 286 22.85 -4.04 -20.61
N MET A 287 22.31 -2.81 -20.65
CA MET A 287 22.82 -1.78 -21.57
C MET A 287 24.23 -1.31 -21.22
N VAL A 288 24.61 -1.27 -19.93
CA VAL A 288 26.00 -0.99 -19.54
C VAL A 288 26.90 -2.15 -19.94
N ASP A 289 26.50 -3.39 -19.63
CA ASP A 289 27.28 -4.58 -19.99
C ASP A 289 27.45 -4.72 -21.52
N LEU A 290 26.50 -4.26 -22.34
CA LEU A 290 26.57 -4.30 -23.80
C LEU A 290 27.44 -3.20 -24.42
N LEU A 291 27.24 -1.94 -24.01
CA LEU A 291 27.89 -0.78 -24.63
C LEU A 291 29.32 -0.55 -24.09
N ASP A 292 29.62 -0.99 -22.88
CA ASP A 292 30.93 -0.80 -22.24
C ASP A 292 31.98 -1.85 -22.66
N ASN A 293 31.63 -2.79 -23.55
CA ASN A 293 32.54 -3.81 -24.09
C ASN A 293 33.70 -3.26 -24.94
N SER A 294 33.78 -1.93 -25.13
CA SER A 294 34.74 -1.33 -26.06
C SER A 294 36.10 -0.96 -25.45
N HIS A 295 36.34 -1.01 -24.13
CA HIS A 295 37.68 -0.69 -23.57
C HIS A 295 38.03 -1.33 -22.21
N ASN A 296 39.14 -2.09 -22.20
CA ASN A 296 40.07 -2.42 -21.11
C ASN A 296 39.67 -2.12 -19.64
N SER A 297 39.06 -3.09 -18.95
CA SER A 297 39.38 -3.55 -17.57
C SER A 297 38.15 -4.23 -16.95
N THR A 298 38.19 -5.56 -16.83
CA THR A 298 37.07 -6.41 -16.35
C THR A 298 36.58 -6.06 -14.94
N LEU A 299 37.38 -5.36 -14.12
CA LEU A 299 37.01 -4.93 -12.77
C LEU A 299 36.15 -3.67 -12.74
N ASN A 300 36.40 -2.68 -13.60
CA ASN A 300 35.63 -1.43 -13.65
C ASN A 300 34.26 -1.63 -14.32
N GLN A 301 34.19 -2.50 -15.33
CA GLN A 301 32.94 -2.87 -16.01
C GLN A 301 31.92 -3.45 -15.01
N SER A 302 32.40 -4.27 -14.07
CA SER A 302 31.56 -4.92 -13.05
C SER A 302 30.93 -3.92 -12.08
N SER A 303 31.63 -2.85 -11.70
CA SER A 303 31.14 -1.89 -10.70
C SER A 303 30.17 -0.85 -11.29
N LEU A 304 30.37 -0.45 -12.54
CA LEU A 304 29.46 0.45 -13.27
C LEU A 304 28.12 -0.23 -13.58
N SER A 305 28.12 -1.51 -13.99
CA SER A 305 26.85 -2.22 -14.25
C SER A 305 26.06 -2.51 -12.98
N ASP A 306 26.74 -2.70 -11.84
CA ASP A 306 26.11 -2.79 -10.53
C ASP A 306 25.50 -1.45 -10.09
N TYR A 307 26.22 -0.35 -10.34
CA TYR A 307 25.67 0.99 -10.11
C TYR A 307 24.45 1.25 -10.99
N ALA A 308 24.49 0.88 -12.27
CA ALA A 308 23.38 0.99 -13.21
C ALA A 308 22.14 0.23 -12.73
N PHE A 309 22.33 -0.97 -12.20
CA PHE A 309 21.26 -1.77 -11.62
C PHE A 309 20.62 -1.03 -10.44
N ILE A 310 21.41 -0.57 -9.45
CA ILE A 310 20.90 0.18 -8.29
C ILE A 310 20.16 1.45 -8.73
N TYR A 311 20.74 2.20 -9.67
CA TYR A 311 20.14 3.41 -10.23
C TYR A 311 18.75 3.14 -10.82
N GLY A 312 18.57 2.02 -11.52
CA GLY A 312 17.29 1.64 -12.10
C GLY A 312 16.20 1.33 -11.08
N VAL A 313 16.57 0.88 -9.86
CA VAL A 313 15.62 0.55 -8.77
C VAL A 313 15.01 1.79 -8.13
N PHE A 314 15.62 2.98 -8.26
CA PHE A 314 15.09 4.21 -7.65
C PHE A 314 13.63 4.42 -8.02
N PRO A 315 12.73 4.70 -7.06
CA PRO A 315 11.29 4.75 -7.31
C PRO A 315 10.90 5.96 -8.15
N THR A 316 9.66 6.01 -8.63
CA THR A 316 9.17 7.11 -9.45
C THR A 316 9.17 8.44 -8.69
N ALA A 317 9.58 9.53 -9.34
CA ALA A 317 9.64 10.85 -8.72
C ALA A 317 8.23 11.42 -8.39
N PRO A 318 8.09 12.17 -7.28
CA PRO A 318 6.83 12.85 -6.96
C PRO A 318 6.39 13.89 -8.01
N SER A 319 7.32 14.42 -8.82
CA SER A 319 7.03 15.33 -9.93
C SER A 319 6.06 14.74 -10.96
N VAL A 320 6.06 13.42 -11.17
CA VAL A 320 5.17 12.76 -12.14
C VAL A 320 3.70 12.95 -11.77
N ALA A 321 3.38 12.97 -10.47
CA ALA A 321 2.02 13.27 -10.02
C ALA A 321 1.60 14.70 -10.34
N LEU A 322 2.52 15.68 -10.33
CA LEU A 322 2.21 17.05 -10.74
C LEU A 322 1.85 17.13 -12.23
N TYR A 323 2.51 16.34 -13.08
CA TYR A 323 2.17 16.24 -14.51
C TYR A 323 0.82 15.57 -14.73
N ALA A 324 0.52 14.50 -13.97
CA ALA A 324 -0.78 13.84 -14.02
C ALA A 324 -1.93 14.78 -13.59
N ILE A 325 -1.71 15.65 -12.59
CA ILE A 325 -2.66 16.70 -12.20
C ILE A 325 -2.83 17.71 -13.34
N TYR A 326 -1.73 18.19 -13.92
CA TYR A 326 -1.76 19.21 -14.98
C TYR A 326 -2.54 18.74 -16.21
N TYR A 327 -2.31 17.50 -16.65
CA TYR A 327 -3.00 16.89 -17.79
C TYR A 327 -4.28 16.15 -17.41
N ASN A 328 -4.72 16.23 -16.15
CA ASN A 328 -5.89 15.53 -15.61
C ASN A 328 -6.01 14.06 -16.06
N THR A 329 -4.92 13.30 -15.98
CA THR A 329 -4.83 11.94 -16.55
C THR A 329 -4.41 10.94 -15.49
N GLU A 330 -5.26 9.94 -15.23
CA GLU A 330 -4.99 8.77 -14.37
C GLU A 330 -4.30 9.11 -13.04
N LEU A 331 -4.73 10.21 -12.42
CA LEU A 331 -4.11 10.75 -11.20
C LEU A 331 -4.05 9.71 -10.08
N GLU A 332 -5.09 8.89 -9.94
CA GLU A 332 -5.20 7.85 -8.92
C GLU A 332 -4.13 6.77 -9.11
N VAL A 333 -3.93 6.31 -10.34
CA VAL A 333 -2.91 5.29 -10.68
C VAL A 333 -1.51 5.84 -10.44
N VAL A 334 -1.23 7.05 -10.91
CA VAL A 334 0.10 7.66 -10.81
C VAL A 334 0.49 7.96 -9.36
N THR A 335 -0.43 8.57 -8.60
CA THR A 335 -0.15 8.92 -7.19
C THR A 335 -0.01 7.68 -6.32
N ALA A 336 -0.89 6.69 -6.47
CA ALA A 336 -0.79 5.44 -5.73
C ALA A 336 0.44 4.61 -6.16
N GLY A 337 0.76 4.57 -7.46
CA GLY A 337 1.95 3.92 -7.99
C GLY A 337 3.25 4.53 -7.49
N MET A 338 3.32 5.85 -7.38
CA MET A 338 4.47 6.54 -6.79
C MET A 338 4.65 6.12 -5.32
N VAL A 339 3.57 6.07 -4.54
CA VAL A 339 3.62 5.61 -3.14
C VAL A 339 4.12 4.17 -3.06
N ILE A 340 3.49 3.25 -3.80
CA ILE A 340 3.81 1.83 -3.73
C ILE A 340 5.22 1.57 -4.25
N SER A 341 5.62 2.19 -5.36
CA SER A 341 6.98 2.05 -5.87
C SER A 341 8.02 2.56 -4.88
N THR A 342 7.76 3.65 -4.15
CA THR A 342 8.66 4.16 -3.11
C THR A 342 8.85 3.17 -1.96
N PHE A 343 7.74 2.61 -1.44
CA PHE A 343 7.82 1.62 -0.36
C PHE A 343 8.44 0.29 -0.82
N LEU A 344 8.18 -0.14 -2.06
CA LEU A 344 8.71 -1.39 -2.58
C LEU A 344 10.17 -1.26 -3.04
N ALA A 345 10.62 -0.07 -3.44
CA ALA A 345 12.02 0.18 -3.77
C ALA A 345 12.95 0.01 -2.56
N ALA A 346 12.54 0.41 -1.34
CA ALA A 346 13.38 0.31 -0.14
C ALA A 346 13.94 -1.12 0.12
N PRO A 347 13.09 -2.17 0.24
CA PRO A 347 13.57 -3.53 0.42
C PRO A 347 14.30 -4.05 -0.81
N ILE A 348 13.88 -3.69 -2.04
CA ILE A 348 14.57 -4.12 -3.26
C ILE A 348 15.99 -3.55 -3.28
N MET A 349 16.18 -2.25 -3.06
CA MET A 349 17.50 -1.61 -3.01
C MET A 349 18.38 -2.23 -1.93
N TYR A 350 17.84 -2.50 -0.74
CA TYR A 350 18.59 -3.15 0.33
C TYR A 350 19.07 -4.55 -0.08
N VAL A 351 18.17 -5.39 -0.61
CA VAL A 351 18.51 -6.74 -1.08
C VAL A 351 19.51 -6.68 -2.23
N THR A 352 19.30 -5.79 -3.18
CA THR A 352 20.18 -5.57 -4.34
C THR A 352 21.57 -5.13 -3.94
N ALA A 353 21.71 -4.15 -3.04
CA ALA A 353 23.01 -3.69 -2.57
C ALA A 353 23.79 -4.82 -1.88
N TRP A 354 23.07 -5.66 -1.14
CA TRP A 354 23.64 -6.89 -0.59
C TRP A 354 24.05 -7.88 -1.69
N LEU A 355 23.18 -8.22 -2.65
CA LEU A 355 23.49 -9.14 -3.74
C LEU A 355 24.74 -8.72 -4.54
N ILE A 356 24.87 -7.42 -4.81
CA ILE A 356 26.04 -6.84 -5.48
C ILE A 356 27.31 -7.03 -4.65
N THR A 357 27.23 -6.77 -3.34
CA THR A 357 28.39 -6.91 -2.45
C THR A 357 28.78 -8.36 -2.24
N ILE A 358 27.79 -9.28 -2.16
CA ILE A 358 28.00 -10.73 -2.05
C ILE A 358 28.81 -11.26 -3.24
N ARG A 359 28.59 -10.72 -4.44
CA ARG A 359 29.35 -11.09 -5.66
C ARG A 359 30.85 -10.79 -5.54
N SER A 360 31.23 -9.85 -4.66
CA SER A 360 32.60 -9.38 -4.44
C SER A 360 33.26 -9.90 -3.16
N MET A 361 32.52 -10.58 -2.28
CA MET A 361 33.00 -11.03 -0.97
C MET A 361 33.54 -12.46 -0.99
N ASP A 362 34.56 -12.71 -0.15
CA ASP A 362 35.03 -14.07 0.12
C ASP A 362 33.96 -14.92 0.81
N PRO A 363 33.87 -16.24 0.51
CA PRO A 363 32.82 -17.11 1.03
C PRO A 363 32.71 -17.19 2.56
N GLN A 364 33.82 -16.99 3.29
CA GLN A 364 33.83 -17.00 4.76
C GLN A 364 33.26 -15.70 5.35
N LEU A 365 33.68 -14.55 4.83
CA LEU A 365 33.12 -13.24 5.20
C LEU A 365 31.62 -13.13 4.87
N LEU A 366 31.19 -13.82 3.82
CA LEU A 366 29.79 -13.91 3.43
C LEU A 366 28.93 -14.62 4.47
N LEU A 367 29.39 -15.74 5.03
CA LEU A 367 28.64 -16.48 6.06
C LEU A 367 28.47 -15.65 7.34
N ASP A 368 29.52 -14.94 7.76
CA ASP A 368 29.47 -14.02 8.91
C ASP A 368 28.53 -12.83 8.65
N SER A 369 28.61 -12.25 7.45
CA SER A 369 27.74 -11.16 7.02
C SER A 369 26.27 -11.58 6.93
N LEU A 370 26.00 -12.82 6.51
CA LEU A 370 24.67 -13.37 6.38
C LEU A 370 24.03 -13.60 7.76
N GLN A 371 24.80 -13.96 8.78
CA GLN A 371 24.32 -13.97 10.18
C GLN A 371 23.92 -12.56 10.66
N SER A 372 24.73 -11.54 10.34
CA SER A 372 24.40 -10.13 10.66
C SER A 372 23.12 -9.66 9.96
N VAL A 373 22.93 -10.02 8.69
CA VAL A 373 21.70 -9.70 7.95
C VAL A 373 20.48 -10.36 8.57
N ARG A 374 20.56 -11.67 8.85
CA ARG A 374 19.48 -12.42 9.49
C ARG A 374 19.09 -11.73 10.80
N PHE A 375 20.07 -11.37 11.63
CA PHE A 375 19.86 -10.65 12.88
C PHE A 375 19.13 -9.31 12.66
N ASN A 376 19.65 -8.43 11.79
CA ASN A 376 19.05 -7.11 11.53
C ASN A 376 17.61 -7.20 11.00
N ILE A 377 17.37 -8.11 10.05
CA ILE A 377 16.03 -8.32 9.48
C ILE A 377 15.07 -8.88 10.52
N SER A 378 15.51 -9.80 11.37
CA SER A 378 14.66 -10.34 12.44
C SER A 378 14.22 -9.27 13.43
N ILE A 379 15.07 -8.29 13.75
CA ILE A 379 14.70 -7.15 14.60
C ILE A 379 13.63 -6.29 13.92
N LEU A 380 13.85 -5.92 12.66
CA LEU A 380 12.90 -5.10 11.89
C LEU A 380 11.53 -5.81 11.75
N SER A 381 11.57 -7.10 11.44
CA SER A 381 10.41 -7.98 11.33
C SER A 381 9.67 -8.13 12.67
N LEU A 382 10.40 -8.26 13.78
CA LEU A 382 9.81 -8.34 15.12
C LEU A 382 9.06 -7.05 15.49
N VAL A 383 9.65 -5.88 15.23
CA VAL A 383 8.98 -4.58 15.47
C VAL A 383 7.69 -4.48 14.65
N ALA A 384 7.75 -4.87 13.38
CA ALA A 384 6.59 -4.90 12.50
C ALA A 384 5.51 -5.88 12.98
N LEU A 385 5.90 -7.06 13.47
CA LEU A 385 5.00 -8.11 13.99
C LEU A 385 4.34 -7.73 15.31
N VAL A 386 5.08 -7.12 16.23
CA VAL A 386 4.49 -6.63 17.49
C VAL A 386 3.36 -5.65 17.18
N TRP A 387 3.58 -4.75 16.22
CA TRP A 387 2.53 -3.84 15.76
C TRP A 387 1.34 -4.57 15.14
N THR A 388 1.55 -5.51 14.21
CA THR A 388 0.43 -6.24 13.57
C THR A 388 -0.39 -7.03 14.58
N ILE A 389 0.27 -7.70 15.53
CA ILE A 389 -0.39 -8.46 16.59
C ILE A 389 -1.24 -7.52 17.45
N VAL A 390 -0.69 -6.37 17.86
CA VAL A 390 -1.44 -5.35 18.62
C VAL A 390 -2.69 -4.88 17.85
N VAL A 391 -2.55 -4.57 16.56
CA VAL A 391 -3.67 -4.17 15.70
C VAL A 391 -4.73 -5.27 15.60
N MET A 392 -4.32 -6.53 15.46
CA MET A 392 -5.24 -7.69 15.43
C MET A 392 -5.98 -7.88 16.75
N PHE A 393 -5.32 -7.76 17.90
CA PHE A 393 -5.97 -7.84 19.21
C PHE A 393 -6.96 -6.68 19.42
N LEU A 394 -6.62 -5.46 19.00
CA LEU A 394 -7.49 -4.29 19.10
C LEU A 394 -8.75 -4.41 18.24
N SER A 395 -8.70 -5.18 17.15
CA SER A 395 -9.81 -5.31 16.21
C SER A 395 -11.02 -6.11 16.73
N LYS A 396 -10.87 -6.87 17.83
CA LYS A 396 -11.85 -7.85 18.34
C LYS A 396 -12.30 -8.94 17.34
N LYS A 397 -11.73 -9.01 16.13
CA LYS A 397 -12.09 -9.99 15.08
C LYS A 397 -11.25 -11.28 15.13
N ILE A 398 -10.42 -11.45 16.17
CA ILE A 398 -9.40 -12.51 16.27
C ILE A 398 -9.95 -13.95 16.21
N ARG A 399 -11.22 -14.14 16.60
CA ARG A 399 -11.89 -15.45 16.60
C ARG A 399 -12.63 -15.75 15.29
N ARG A 400 -12.73 -14.80 14.37
CA ARG A 400 -13.37 -15.02 13.07
C ARG A 400 -12.40 -15.76 12.13
N LEU A 401 -12.94 -16.61 11.28
CA LEU A 401 -12.17 -17.23 10.21
C LEU A 401 -12.02 -16.23 9.04
N PRO A 402 -10.88 -16.19 8.33
CA PRO A 402 -9.64 -16.94 8.55
C PRO A 402 -8.64 -16.29 9.55
N HIS A 403 -9.00 -15.20 10.22
CA HIS A 403 -8.10 -14.42 11.09
C HIS A 403 -7.45 -15.22 12.23
N ILE A 404 -8.13 -16.21 12.79
CA ILE A 404 -7.56 -17.10 13.82
C ILE A 404 -6.29 -17.81 13.32
N PHE A 405 -6.24 -18.21 12.05
CA PHE A 405 -5.06 -18.84 11.46
C PHE A 405 -3.96 -17.84 11.16
N SER A 406 -4.31 -16.63 10.71
CA SER A 406 -3.33 -15.54 10.54
C SER A 406 -2.66 -15.14 11.84
N VAL A 407 -3.38 -15.16 12.96
CA VAL A 407 -2.81 -14.88 14.28
C VAL A 407 -1.80 -15.96 14.68
N ASN A 408 -2.09 -17.23 14.39
CA ASN A 408 -1.13 -18.30 14.62
C ASN A 408 0.11 -18.17 13.72
N LEU A 409 -0.08 -17.77 12.45
CA LEU A 409 1.04 -17.44 11.55
C LEU A 409 1.90 -16.31 12.11
N PHE A 410 1.30 -15.20 12.56
CA PHE A 410 2.05 -14.07 13.13
C PHE A 410 2.76 -14.47 14.42
N PHE A 411 2.15 -15.33 15.23
CA PHE A 411 2.79 -15.89 16.42
C PHE A 411 3.99 -16.77 16.07
N ALA A 412 3.88 -17.65 15.06
CA ALA A 412 5.01 -18.44 14.56
C ALA A 412 6.14 -17.54 14.05
N GLN A 413 5.83 -16.51 13.24
CA GLN A 413 6.82 -15.54 12.74
C GLN A 413 7.52 -14.77 13.88
N CYS A 414 6.78 -14.40 14.92
CA CYS A 414 7.33 -13.73 16.11
C CYS A 414 8.30 -14.64 16.86
N LEU A 415 7.93 -15.90 17.08
CA LEU A 415 8.80 -16.90 17.70
C LEU A 415 10.08 -17.14 16.88
N THR A 416 9.99 -17.21 15.55
CA THR A 416 11.16 -17.34 14.67
C THR A 416 12.11 -16.15 14.82
N CYS A 417 11.59 -14.92 14.87
CA CYS A 417 12.42 -13.73 15.06
C CYS A 417 13.09 -13.71 16.44
N ILE A 418 12.34 -14.00 17.51
CA ILE A 418 12.87 -14.05 18.88
C ILE A 418 13.95 -15.13 18.99
N ALA A 419 13.68 -16.34 18.49
CA ALA A 419 14.63 -17.45 18.57
C ALA A 419 15.94 -17.14 17.82
N LEU A 420 15.87 -16.47 16.66
CA LEU A 420 17.06 -16.06 15.92
C LEU A 420 17.87 -14.96 16.63
N ILE A 421 17.19 -13.96 17.23
CA ILE A 421 17.86 -12.92 18.02
C ILE A 421 18.60 -13.56 19.20
N VAL A 422 17.94 -14.46 19.92
CA VAL A 422 18.53 -15.16 21.07
C VAL A 422 19.66 -16.09 20.64
N TRP A 423 19.54 -16.75 19.47
CA TRP A 423 20.60 -17.61 18.92
C TRP A 423 21.94 -16.87 18.80
N ASN A 424 21.91 -15.62 18.30
CA ASN A 424 23.12 -14.80 18.14
C ASN A 424 23.88 -14.56 19.47
N PHE A 425 23.18 -14.55 20.61
CA PHE A 425 23.80 -14.44 21.93
C PHE A 425 24.21 -15.79 22.50
N VAL A 426 23.39 -16.82 22.30
CA VAL A 426 23.62 -18.17 22.84
C VAL A 426 24.80 -18.87 22.16
N VAL A 427 25.02 -18.65 20.86
CA VAL A 427 26.21 -19.16 20.16
C VAL A 427 27.51 -18.61 20.74
N LYS A 428 27.51 -17.34 21.18
CA LYS A 428 28.70 -16.71 21.81
C LYS A 428 28.98 -17.23 23.22
N GLY A 429 27.96 -17.68 23.93
CA GLY A 429 28.08 -18.18 25.30
C GLY A 429 28.44 -19.66 25.43
N ASP A 430 28.63 -20.37 24.30
CA ASP A 430 28.95 -21.81 24.19
C ASP A 430 28.11 -22.76 25.07
N ASN A 431 26.87 -22.35 25.36
CA ASN A 431 25.95 -23.09 26.22
C ASN A 431 25.23 -24.19 25.43
N PHE A 432 25.69 -25.44 25.52
CA PHE A 432 25.12 -26.58 24.77
C PHE A 432 23.60 -26.73 24.91
N ILE A 433 23.10 -26.73 26.15
CA ILE A 433 21.66 -26.89 26.42
C ILE A 433 20.87 -25.71 25.83
N GLY A 434 21.44 -24.49 25.92
CA GLY A 434 20.86 -23.31 25.32
C GLY A 434 20.79 -23.41 23.80
N GLN A 435 21.86 -23.88 23.15
CA GLN A 435 21.89 -24.05 21.69
C GLN A 435 20.81 -25.04 21.23
N VAL A 436 20.71 -26.23 21.86
CA VAL A 436 19.67 -27.21 21.49
C VAL A 436 18.27 -26.64 21.72
N LEU A 437 18.03 -26.00 22.86
CA LEU A 437 16.71 -25.44 23.18
C LEU A 437 16.30 -24.35 22.17
N ILE A 438 17.17 -23.38 21.89
CA ILE A 438 16.87 -22.30 20.93
C ILE A 438 16.74 -22.85 19.51
N PHE A 439 17.57 -23.82 19.12
CA PHE A 439 17.44 -24.52 17.84
C PHE A 439 16.06 -25.17 17.70
N THR A 440 15.57 -25.86 18.74
CA THR A 440 14.24 -26.49 18.68
C THR A 440 13.11 -25.49 18.52
N ILE A 441 13.13 -24.38 19.26
CA ILE A 441 12.14 -23.31 19.14
C ILE A 441 12.20 -22.71 17.73
N LEU A 442 13.40 -22.48 17.20
CA LEU A 442 13.61 -21.91 15.87
C LEU A 442 13.10 -22.85 14.77
N CYS A 443 13.40 -24.15 14.82
CA CYS A 443 12.90 -25.13 13.86
C CYS A 443 11.38 -25.30 13.90
N ILE A 444 10.78 -25.44 15.10
CA ILE A 444 9.34 -25.60 15.26
C ILE A 444 8.61 -24.37 14.70
N SER A 445 9.06 -23.17 15.08
CA SER A 445 8.44 -21.92 14.62
C SER A 445 8.61 -21.73 13.10
N LEU A 446 9.82 -21.94 12.56
CA LEU A 446 10.10 -21.76 11.13
C LEU A 446 9.29 -22.73 10.26
N TYR A 447 9.25 -24.02 10.61
CA TYR A 447 8.42 -24.99 9.88
C TYR A 447 6.93 -24.68 9.99
N SER A 448 6.48 -24.13 11.12
CA SER A 448 5.10 -23.66 11.28
C SER A 448 4.81 -22.49 10.31
N THR A 449 5.74 -21.53 10.15
CA THR A 449 5.57 -20.43 9.17
C THR A 449 5.41 -20.91 7.74
N TYR A 450 6.01 -22.04 7.36
CA TYR A 450 5.85 -22.63 6.03
C TYR A 450 4.47 -23.26 5.82
N LEU A 451 3.90 -23.88 6.85
CA LEU A 451 2.62 -24.61 6.74
C LEU A 451 1.39 -23.70 6.80
N TRP A 452 1.44 -22.64 7.60
CA TRP A 452 0.30 -21.74 7.80
C TRP A 452 -0.29 -21.12 6.52
N PRO A 453 0.49 -20.68 5.50
CA PRO A 453 -0.05 -20.20 4.24
C PRO A 453 -0.97 -21.22 3.55
N GLY A 454 -0.59 -22.50 3.57
CA GLY A 454 -1.38 -23.59 3.02
C GLY A 454 -2.66 -23.85 3.81
N LEU A 455 -2.56 -23.83 5.14
CA LEU A 455 -3.73 -23.99 6.03
C LEU A 455 -4.70 -22.82 5.93
N ILE A 456 -4.21 -21.58 5.76
CA ILE A 456 -5.05 -20.40 5.52
C ILE A 456 -5.76 -20.54 4.17
N ALA A 457 -5.04 -20.88 3.10
CA ALA A 457 -5.64 -21.06 1.77
C ALA A 457 -6.69 -22.19 1.79
N LEU A 458 -6.38 -23.32 2.42
CA LEU A 458 -7.32 -24.44 2.59
C LEU A 458 -8.54 -24.01 3.39
N SER A 459 -8.36 -23.23 4.47
CA SER A 459 -9.49 -22.76 5.27
C SER A 459 -10.45 -21.88 4.49
N VAL A 460 -9.95 -21.05 3.57
CA VAL A 460 -10.79 -20.21 2.71
C VAL A 460 -11.58 -21.07 1.74
N VAL A 461 -10.97 -22.12 1.17
CA VAL A 461 -11.69 -23.10 0.33
C VAL A 461 -12.77 -23.81 1.12
N LEU A 462 -12.46 -24.29 2.32
CA LEU A 462 -13.41 -25.02 3.14
C LEU A 462 -14.58 -24.14 3.59
N LEU A 463 -14.33 -22.86 3.92
CA LEU A 463 -15.39 -21.89 4.22
C LEU A 463 -16.34 -21.63 3.06
N LYS A 464 -15.84 -21.68 1.81
CA LYS A 464 -16.70 -21.53 0.62
C LYS A 464 -17.50 -22.79 0.30
N LYS A 465 -16.98 -23.96 0.68
CA LYS A 465 -17.54 -25.26 0.28
C LYS A 465 -18.45 -25.91 1.33
N PHE A 466 -18.27 -25.61 2.61
CA PHE A 466 -19.00 -26.24 3.71
C PHE A 466 -19.32 -25.24 4.84
N ASP A 467 -20.60 -25.06 5.18
CA ASP A 467 -21.05 -24.14 6.23
C ASP A 467 -20.78 -24.64 7.67
N ASP A 468 -20.69 -25.96 7.89
CA ASP A 468 -20.52 -26.58 9.22
C ASP A 468 -19.06 -26.97 9.52
N LEU A 469 -18.21 -25.96 9.81
CA LEU A 469 -16.76 -26.15 9.90
C LEU A 469 -16.15 -26.23 11.33
N LYS A 470 -16.95 -26.32 12.39
CA LYS A 470 -16.45 -26.23 13.78
C LYS A 470 -15.48 -27.36 14.19
N VAL A 471 -15.66 -28.58 13.67
CA VAL A 471 -14.83 -29.75 14.03
C VAL A 471 -13.49 -29.78 13.28
N SER A 472 -13.44 -29.26 12.05
CA SER A 472 -12.21 -29.20 11.25
C SER A 472 -11.21 -28.13 11.76
N LEU A 473 -11.70 -27.08 12.42
CA LEU A 473 -10.88 -25.94 12.88
C LEU A 473 -9.78 -26.35 13.87
N GLY A 474 -10.11 -27.14 14.89
CA GLY A 474 -9.14 -27.62 15.88
C GLY A 474 -8.06 -28.50 15.24
N MET A 475 -8.47 -29.38 14.32
CA MET A 475 -7.56 -30.28 13.61
C MET A 475 -6.54 -29.52 12.74
N LEU A 476 -6.97 -28.45 12.05
CA LEU A 476 -6.07 -27.60 11.26
C LEU A 476 -5.05 -26.85 12.13
N VAL A 477 -5.47 -26.37 13.31
CA VAL A 477 -4.53 -25.74 14.25
C VAL A 477 -3.53 -26.75 14.81
N ILE A 478 -3.99 -27.95 15.16
CA ILE A 478 -3.13 -29.05 15.61
C ILE A 478 -2.16 -29.45 14.50
N ALA A 479 -2.58 -29.47 13.23
CA ALA A 479 -1.70 -29.76 12.11
C ALA A 479 -0.60 -28.69 11.94
N GLY A 480 -0.95 -27.40 12.08
CA GLY A 480 -0.02 -26.27 11.92
C GLY A 480 1.13 -26.22 12.93
N TRP A 481 0.95 -26.81 14.12
CA TRP A 481 2.00 -26.90 15.16
C TRP A 481 2.53 -28.33 15.35
N GLY A 482 1.68 -29.34 15.22
CA GLY A 482 2.00 -30.75 15.45
C GLY A 482 2.93 -31.35 14.39
N VAL A 483 2.78 -30.98 13.11
CA VAL A 483 3.71 -31.41 12.06
C VAL A 483 5.11 -30.85 12.28
N PRO A 484 5.31 -29.52 12.51
CA PRO A 484 6.62 -28.96 12.87
C PRO A 484 7.28 -29.60 14.09
N VAL A 485 6.50 -29.84 15.16
CA VAL A 485 7.00 -30.49 16.39
C VAL A 485 7.47 -31.91 16.09
N SER A 486 6.66 -32.69 15.36
CA SER A 486 7.00 -34.07 14.99
C SER A 486 8.28 -34.14 14.15
N VAL A 487 8.40 -33.30 13.12
CA VAL A 487 9.59 -33.27 12.25
C VAL A 487 10.83 -32.83 13.03
N THR A 488 10.70 -31.83 13.91
CA THR A 488 11.82 -31.38 14.76
C THR A 488 12.24 -32.47 15.75
N ALA A 489 11.29 -33.21 16.34
CA ALA A 489 11.60 -34.33 17.23
C ALA A 489 12.37 -35.44 16.50
N VAL A 490 11.96 -35.78 15.26
CA VAL A 490 12.72 -36.73 14.41
C VAL A 490 14.13 -36.22 14.14
N LEU A 491 14.29 -34.92 13.86
CA LEU A 491 15.60 -34.32 13.62
C LEU A 491 16.50 -34.37 14.86
N LEU A 492 15.96 -34.15 16.06
CA LEU A 492 16.72 -34.27 17.32
C LEU A 492 17.16 -35.71 17.61
N LEU A 493 16.32 -36.70 17.27
CA LEU A 493 16.60 -38.11 17.53
C LEU A 493 17.55 -38.73 16.50
N ALA A 494 17.40 -38.37 15.22
CA ALA A 494 18.15 -38.97 14.12
C ALA A 494 19.35 -38.11 13.67
N GLY A 495 19.41 -36.84 14.05
CA GLY A 495 20.42 -35.89 13.60
C GLY A 495 21.79 -36.10 14.25
N GLN A 496 22.81 -36.20 13.41
CA GLN A 496 24.21 -36.09 13.86
C GLN A 496 24.63 -34.62 13.81
N ARG A 497 25.06 -34.08 14.96
CA ARG A 497 25.54 -32.70 15.07
C ARG A 497 26.84 -32.53 14.28
N VAL A 498 26.91 -31.47 13.47
CA VAL A 498 28.16 -31.07 12.83
C VAL A 498 28.97 -30.22 13.81
N TYR A 499 30.12 -30.72 14.26
CA TYR A 499 31.00 -30.01 15.19
C TYR A 499 31.72 -28.86 14.47
N GLY A 500 31.71 -27.66 15.05
CA GLY A 500 32.38 -26.47 14.51
C GLY A 500 31.51 -25.56 13.65
N GLU A 501 30.29 -25.97 13.29
CA GLU A 501 29.33 -25.14 12.55
C GLU A 501 28.54 -24.24 13.50
N THR A 502 28.64 -22.91 13.30
CA THR A 502 27.93 -21.89 14.09
C THR A 502 26.60 -21.46 13.44
N ASP A 503 26.37 -21.83 12.18
CA ASP A 503 25.12 -21.53 11.47
C ASP A 503 24.00 -22.51 11.87
N VAL A 504 22.88 -21.96 12.35
CA VAL A 504 21.62 -22.69 12.64
C VAL A 504 21.22 -23.60 11.48
N PHE A 505 21.40 -23.14 10.24
CA PHE A 505 20.87 -23.83 9.06
C PHE A 505 21.57 -25.16 8.79
N PHE A 506 22.82 -25.30 9.27
CA PHE A 506 23.65 -26.48 9.07
C PHE A 506 23.90 -27.26 10.37
N PHE A 507 23.18 -26.94 11.45
CA PHE A 507 23.40 -27.52 12.78
C PHE A 507 23.33 -29.07 12.79
N TYR A 508 22.40 -29.66 12.03
CA TYR A 508 22.30 -31.11 11.78
C TYR A 508 22.65 -31.51 10.33
N GLY A 509 23.32 -30.62 9.59
CA GLY A 509 23.81 -30.86 8.24
C GLY A 509 22.74 -31.28 7.23
N ARG A 510 23.04 -32.30 6.41
CA ARG A 510 22.17 -32.73 5.30
C ARG A 510 20.78 -33.22 5.76
N LEU A 511 20.66 -33.83 6.94
CA LEU A 511 19.38 -34.34 7.42
C LEU A 511 18.37 -33.21 7.65
N GLN A 512 18.84 -32.07 8.18
CA GLN A 512 18.03 -30.87 8.37
C GLN A 512 17.51 -30.32 7.04
N ILE A 513 18.37 -30.29 6.01
CA ILE A 513 18.00 -29.81 4.67
C ILE A 513 16.94 -30.72 4.05
N ILE A 514 17.05 -32.05 4.20
CA ILE A 514 16.05 -33.00 3.72
C ILE A 514 14.71 -32.80 4.43
N CYS A 515 14.70 -32.70 5.77
CA CYS A 515 13.47 -32.44 6.52
C CYS A 515 12.81 -31.12 6.11
N THR A 516 13.61 -30.06 5.92
CA THR A 516 13.14 -28.75 5.47
C THR A 516 12.52 -28.83 4.07
N LEU A 517 13.17 -29.53 3.15
CA LEU A 517 12.67 -29.74 1.77
C LEU A 517 11.32 -30.47 1.76
N VAL A 518 11.15 -31.49 2.60
CA VAL A 518 9.90 -32.26 2.70
C VAL A 518 8.75 -31.38 3.21
N VAL A 519 8.97 -30.64 4.31
CA VAL A 519 7.96 -29.74 4.88
C VAL A 519 7.58 -28.65 3.87
N LEU A 520 8.56 -28.02 3.23
CA LEU A 520 8.33 -26.99 2.22
C LEU A 520 7.56 -27.53 1.01
N SER A 521 7.95 -28.68 0.47
CA SER A 521 7.29 -29.27 -0.70
C SER A 521 5.82 -29.57 -0.41
N LEU A 522 5.52 -30.17 0.76
CA LEU A 522 4.14 -30.40 1.20
C LEU A 522 3.35 -29.10 1.37
N SER A 523 3.98 -28.06 1.92
CA SER A 523 3.34 -26.76 2.10
C SER A 523 3.00 -26.05 0.78
N VAL A 524 3.91 -26.14 -0.21
CA VAL A 524 3.72 -25.54 -1.55
C VAL A 524 2.61 -26.29 -2.30
N LEU A 525 2.59 -27.62 -2.23
CA LEU A 525 1.51 -28.43 -2.83
C LEU A 525 0.16 -28.11 -2.18
N LEU A 526 0.09 -28.01 -0.85
CA LEU A 526 -1.13 -27.67 -0.13
C LEU A 526 -1.64 -26.26 -0.50
N THR A 527 -0.73 -25.28 -0.53
CA THR A 527 -1.10 -23.90 -0.86
C THR A 527 -1.50 -23.77 -2.32
N GLY A 528 -0.72 -24.33 -3.24
CA GLY A 528 -1.01 -24.33 -4.68
C GLY A 528 -2.32 -25.02 -5.02
N GLY A 529 -2.56 -26.22 -4.47
CA GLY A 529 -3.83 -26.94 -4.66
C GLY A 529 -5.04 -26.17 -4.15
N SER A 530 -4.91 -25.53 -2.98
CA SER A 530 -5.98 -24.71 -2.41
C SER A 530 -6.26 -23.46 -3.25
N LEU A 531 -5.22 -22.77 -3.73
CA LEU A 531 -5.37 -21.58 -4.59
C LEU A 531 -5.99 -21.91 -5.96
N ILE A 532 -5.64 -23.05 -6.56
CA ILE A 532 -6.25 -23.53 -7.81
C ILE A 532 -7.74 -23.84 -7.61
N CYS A 533 -8.12 -24.39 -6.44
CA CYS A 533 -9.53 -24.61 -6.11
C CYS A 533 -10.29 -23.28 -6.01
N LEU A 534 -9.72 -22.28 -5.33
CA LEU A 534 -10.31 -20.95 -5.22
C LEU A 534 -10.47 -20.24 -6.57
N SER A 535 -9.48 -20.37 -7.46
CA SER A 535 -9.58 -19.77 -8.78
C SER A 535 -10.69 -20.42 -9.59
N ARG A 536 -10.76 -21.76 -9.62
CA ARG A 536 -11.78 -22.51 -10.36
C ARG A 536 -13.20 -22.20 -9.90
N GLU A 537 -13.43 -22.08 -8.59
CA GLU A 537 -14.73 -21.70 -8.04
C GLU A 537 -15.15 -20.28 -8.43
N SER A 538 -14.22 -19.32 -8.41
CA SER A 538 -14.48 -17.95 -8.87
C SER A 538 -14.88 -17.88 -10.34
N TRP A 539 -14.30 -18.73 -11.20
CA TRP A 539 -14.71 -18.85 -12.61
C TRP A 539 -16.11 -19.43 -12.76
N THR A 540 -16.46 -20.47 -11.98
CA THR A 540 -17.81 -21.07 -12.03
C THR A 540 -18.89 -20.11 -11.52
N GLU A 541 -18.59 -19.32 -10.50
CA GLU A 541 -19.51 -18.34 -9.93
C GLU A 541 -19.75 -17.17 -10.89
N LYS A 542 -18.70 -16.69 -11.57
CA LYS A 542 -18.82 -15.68 -12.62
C LYS A 542 -19.67 -16.18 -13.80
N LYS A 543 -19.47 -17.45 -14.22
CA LYS A 543 -20.25 -18.07 -15.28
C LYS A 543 -21.73 -18.24 -14.90
N ARG A 544 -22.02 -18.63 -13.66
CA ARG A 544 -23.40 -18.77 -13.13
C ARG A 544 -24.11 -17.42 -13.00
N SER A 545 -23.38 -16.34 -12.73
CA SER A 545 -23.91 -14.97 -12.68
C SER A 545 -24.15 -14.39 -14.09
N GLU A 546 -23.31 -14.75 -15.07
CA GLU A 546 -23.55 -14.43 -16.50
C GLU A 546 -24.73 -15.24 -17.09
N GLU A 547 -24.90 -16.51 -16.70
CA GLU A 547 -26.04 -17.36 -17.13
C GLU A 547 -27.36 -17.04 -16.42
N GLY A 548 -27.32 -16.50 -15.18
CA GLY A 548 -28.52 -16.06 -14.46
C GLY A 548 -29.15 -14.77 -15.02
N ASN A 549 -28.35 -13.91 -15.65
CA ASN A 549 -28.82 -12.68 -16.28
C ASN A 549 -29.39 -12.89 -17.70
N THR A 550 -29.20 -14.06 -18.30
CA THR A 550 -29.73 -14.39 -19.64
C THR A 550 -31.02 -15.21 -19.61
N LEU A 551 -31.52 -15.60 -18.44
CA LEU A 551 -32.68 -16.49 -18.29
C LEU A 551 -34.04 -15.77 -18.09
N PHE A 552 -34.10 -14.45 -18.32
CA PHE A 552 -35.36 -13.68 -18.40
C PHE A 552 -35.48 -13.02 -19.77
N VAL A 553 -35.66 -13.85 -20.80
CA VAL A 553 -36.32 -13.43 -22.05
C VAL A 553 -37.47 -14.41 -22.23
N PRO A 554 -38.74 -13.97 -22.25
CA PRO A 554 -39.84 -14.87 -22.57
C PRO A 554 -39.64 -15.38 -24.01
N GLU A 555 -39.58 -16.70 -24.17
CA GLU A 555 -39.66 -17.35 -25.48
C GLU A 555 -41.04 -17.03 -26.10
N GLU A 556 -41.04 -16.32 -27.24
CA GLU A 556 -42.16 -16.37 -28.17
C GLU A 556 -42.03 -17.64 -29.03
N GLU A 557 -43.07 -18.48 -28.99
CA GLU A 557 -43.20 -19.67 -29.84
C GLU A 557 -43.21 -19.32 -31.33
N PRO A 558 -42.62 -20.16 -32.22
CA PRO A 558 -42.66 -19.93 -33.64
C PRO A 558 -43.91 -20.59 -34.27
N THR A 559 -44.95 -19.81 -34.57
CA THR A 559 -46.00 -20.24 -35.48
C THR A 559 -45.53 -20.16 -36.93
N ARG A 560 -45.49 -21.32 -37.60
CA ARG A 560 -45.42 -21.47 -39.07
C ARG A 560 -46.74 -21.01 -39.69
N ASP A 561 -46.70 -20.18 -40.73
CA ASP A 561 -47.19 -20.53 -42.08
C ASP A 561 -47.06 -19.41 -43.13
N ARG A 562 -46.51 -19.83 -44.28
CA ARG A 562 -46.79 -19.49 -45.69
C ARG A 562 -46.75 -18.05 -46.24
N ASP A 563 -46.00 -17.96 -47.34
CA ASP A 563 -45.96 -16.95 -48.39
C ASP A 563 -47.31 -16.32 -48.78
N THR A 564 -47.31 -15.04 -49.20
CA THR A 564 -47.60 -14.59 -50.59
C THR A 564 -47.92 -13.08 -50.69
N LYS A 565 -47.17 -12.38 -51.56
CA LYS A 565 -47.47 -11.16 -52.38
C LYS A 565 -47.90 -9.79 -51.78
N ASN A 566 -47.17 -8.79 -52.26
CA ASN A 566 -47.58 -7.49 -52.81
C ASN A 566 -48.13 -6.37 -51.91
N GLN A 567 -47.41 -5.23 -51.94
CA GLN A 567 -47.86 -3.83 -51.81
C GLN A 567 -49.20 -3.55 -52.53
N PRO A 568 -49.97 -2.47 -52.22
CA PRO A 568 -49.45 -1.11 -52.00
C PRO A 568 -50.20 -0.18 -50.98
N GLN A 569 -49.48 0.88 -50.56
CA GLN A 569 -49.91 2.30 -50.48
C GLN A 569 -51.04 2.75 -49.50
N TYR A 570 -50.71 3.67 -48.58
CA TYR A 570 -51.23 5.05 -48.46
C TYR A 570 -50.78 5.71 -47.13
N GLU A 571 -49.96 6.76 -47.23
CA GLU A 571 -49.94 7.94 -46.33
C GLU A 571 -50.97 8.96 -46.89
N PRO A 572 -51.27 10.13 -46.26
CA PRO A 572 -51.16 10.58 -44.86
C PRO A 572 -52.42 11.37 -44.40
N VAL A 573 -52.64 11.60 -43.10
CA VAL A 573 -53.33 12.84 -42.62
C VAL A 573 -52.85 13.16 -41.20
N GLY A 574 -52.30 14.36 -41.03
CA GLY A 574 -52.04 14.95 -39.72
C GLY A 574 -53.16 15.91 -39.30
N GLN A 575 -53.29 16.15 -38.00
CA GLN A 575 -53.18 17.46 -37.34
C GLN A 575 -53.80 17.45 -35.92
N PHE A 576 -53.22 18.33 -35.08
CA PHE A 576 -53.73 18.98 -33.86
C PHE A 576 -53.42 18.41 -32.46
N GLU A 577 -52.48 19.15 -31.82
CA GLU A 577 -52.48 19.73 -30.46
C GLU A 577 -52.35 18.86 -29.18
N ASP A 578 -51.32 19.24 -28.41
CA ASP A 578 -50.94 19.01 -27.00
C ASP A 578 -52.12 19.07 -25.98
N PRO A 579 -52.02 18.57 -24.71
CA PRO A 579 -50.83 18.73 -23.83
C PRO A 579 -50.53 17.65 -22.74
N ASN A 580 -49.32 17.77 -22.15
CA ASN A 580 -48.86 17.37 -20.81
C ASN A 580 -49.73 16.43 -19.95
N GLY A 581 -49.14 15.28 -19.55
CA GLY A 581 -49.61 14.43 -18.45
C GLY A 581 -48.49 14.02 -17.50
N GLY A 582 -48.25 14.82 -16.46
CA GLY A 582 -47.49 14.41 -15.27
C GLY A 582 -48.41 13.76 -14.24
N LEU A 583 -47.93 12.74 -13.53
CA LEU A 583 -48.64 12.15 -12.39
C LEU A 583 -48.14 12.76 -11.06
N THR A 584 -48.95 13.66 -10.53
CA THR A 584 -48.98 14.08 -9.12
C THR A 584 -50.12 13.34 -8.41
N CYS A 585 -49.86 12.72 -7.25
CA CYS A 585 -50.90 12.33 -6.31
C CYS A 585 -50.78 13.24 -5.07
N GLY A 586 -51.78 14.09 -4.88
CA GLY A 586 -51.95 14.93 -3.70
C GLY A 586 -53.33 14.66 -3.11
N CYS A 587 -53.39 14.49 -1.79
CA CYS A 587 -54.63 14.58 -1.04
C CYS A 587 -54.47 15.72 -0.04
N THR A 588 -55.32 16.74 -0.16
CA THR A 588 -55.50 17.77 0.86
C THR A 588 -56.96 17.78 1.33
N SER A 589 -57.07 18.24 2.57
CA SER A 589 -58.16 18.36 3.53
C SER A 589 -59.45 19.04 3.06
N ASP A 590 -60.56 18.70 3.75
CA ASP A 590 -61.64 19.66 4.00
C ASP A 590 -62.26 19.48 5.41
N GLN A 591 -62.59 20.60 6.07
CA GLN A 591 -63.08 20.72 7.46
C GLN A 591 -64.61 20.85 7.55
N ARG A 592 -65.26 20.30 8.62
CA ARG A 592 -66.14 21.00 9.61
C ARG A 592 -66.87 20.03 10.57
N MET A 593 -66.98 20.46 11.84
CA MET A 593 -67.65 19.91 13.06
C MET A 593 -69.21 20.05 13.07
N PRO A 594 -69.96 19.74 14.17
CA PRO A 594 -70.00 18.58 15.08
C PRO A 594 -71.47 18.10 15.38
N ASP A 595 -71.65 16.97 16.10
CA ASP A 595 -72.56 16.81 17.27
C ASP A 595 -72.97 15.36 17.58
N MET A 596 -73.20 15.11 18.87
CA MET A 596 -73.47 13.85 19.56
C MET A 596 -74.92 13.87 20.10
N ILE A 597 -75.66 12.74 20.06
CA ILE A 597 -76.63 12.21 21.07
C ILE A 597 -77.43 10.99 20.53
N ILE A 598 -77.65 10.04 21.45
CA ILE A 598 -78.28 8.68 21.54
C ILE A 598 -79.85 8.74 21.42
N PRO A 599 -80.74 7.68 21.46
CA PRO A 599 -80.67 6.17 21.47
C PRO A 599 -81.59 5.47 20.39
N ILE A 600 -81.75 4.13 20.22
CA ILE A 600 -82.52 3.15 21.06
C ILE A 600 -82.35 1.70 20.54
N ASN A 601 -81.98 0.81 21.48
CA ASN A 601 -82.27 -0.63 21.76
C ASN A 601 -82.31 -1.72 20.65
N VAL A 602 -81.43 -2.74 20.75
CA VAL A 602 -81.54 -4.08 21.43
C VAL A 602 -82.02 -5.17 20.44
N GLY A 603 -81.34 -6.30 20.23
CA GLY A 603 -80.15 -6.84 20.89
C GLY A 603 -79.66 -8.19 20.31
N ASN A 604 -78.71 -8.77 21.06
CA ASN A 604 -78.10 -10.12 20.96
C ASN A 604 -77.18 -10.35 19.73
N THR A 605 -75.92 -10.80 19.80
CA THR A 605 -75.19 -11.69 20.73
C THR A 605 -73.66 -11.56 20.47
N HIS A 606 -72.81 -11.78 21.49
CA HIS A 606 -71.31 -11.89 21.45
C HIS A 606 -70.79 -13.11 20.63
N PRO A 607 -69.45 -13.37 20.40
CA PRO A 607 -68.21 -12.68 20.87
C PRO A 607 -67.06 -12.46 19.81
N THR A 608 -66.09 -11.62 20.18
CA THR A 608 -64.62 -11.59 19.85
C THR A 608 -64.08 -12.04 18.47
N LEU A 609 -63.34 -11.15 17.78
CA LEU A 609 -61.98 -11.44 17.27
C LEU A 609 -61.21 -10.16 16.91
N ALA A 610 -59.93 -10.13 17.29
CA ALA A 610 -58.94 -9.14 16.88
C ALA A 610 -58.64 -9.22 15.36
N GLY A 611 -58.54 -8.08 14.68
CA GLY A 611 -57.85 -7.95 13.39
C GLY A 611 -56.67 -6.99 13.59
N HIS A 612 -55.41 -7.46 13.64
CA HIS A 612 -54.55 -7.76 12.49
C HIS A 612 -54.63 -6.71 11.39
N CYS A 613 -53.70 -5.76 11.44
CA CYS A 613 -53.31 -4.96 10.28
C CYS A 613 -51.97 -5.54 9.78
N GLU A 614 -52.05 -6.48 8.85
CA GLU A 614 -50.94 -6.94 8.02
C GLU A 614 -50.69 -5.89 6.96
N ILE A 615 -49.62 -5.11 7.11
CA ILE A 615 -48.96 -4.44 5.99
C ILE A 615 -47.48 -4.79 6.12
N SER A 616 -47.11 -5.92 5.52
CA SER A 616 -45.73 -6.31 5.24
C SER A 616 -45.17 -5.34 4.20
N CYS A 617 -44.23 -4.49 4.60
CA CYS A 617 -43.45 -3.67 3.68
C CYS A 617 -42.27 -4.52 3.19
N GLY A 618 -42.52 -5.37 2.19
CA GLY A 618 -41.50 -6.14 1.50
C GLY A 618 -40.70 -5.26 0.54
N SER A 619 -39.70 -4.55 1.05
CA SER A 619 -38.66 -3.92 0.22
C SER A 619 -37.48 -4.88 0.10
N THR A 620 -37.47 -5.67 -0.97
CA THR A 620 -36.37 -6.58 -1.35
C THR A 620 -35.08 -5.81 -1.68
N ASP A 621 -35.17 -4.51 -1.98
CA ASP A 621 -34.02 -3.66 -2.31
C ASP A 621 -33.18 -3.24 -1.10
N CYS A 622 -33.76 -3.19 0.11
CA CYS A 622 -33.02 -2.74 1.29
C CYS A 622 -32.13 -3.86 1.89
N LEU A 623 -32.57 -5.12 1.78
CA LEU A 623 -31.79 -6.28 2.24
C LEU A 623 -30.65 -6.62 1.27
N LEU A 624 -30.88 -6.45 -0.04
CA LEU A 624 -29.83 -6.67 -1.05
C LEU A 624 -28.67 -5.68 -0.92
N VAL A 625 -28.91 -4.42 -0.58
CA VAL A 625 -27.83 -3.43 -0.40
C VAL A 625 -27.01 -3.71 0.86
N GLU A 626 -27.66 -4.13 1.96
CA GLU A 626 -26.97 -4.46 3.22
C GLU A 626 -26.19 -5.78 3.12
N ASP A 627 -26.75 -6.79 2.44
CA ASP A 627 -26.02 -8.04 2.13
C ASP A 627 -24.87 -7.80 1.13
N VAL A 628 -25.05 -6.95 0.11
CA VAL A 628 -23.98 -6.61 -0.84
C VAL A 628 -22.84 -5.83 -0.16
N GLU A 629 -23.13 -4.94 0.79
CA GLU A 629 -22.10 -4.25 1.58
C GLU A 629 -21.39 -5.19 2.57
N LEU A 630 -22.12 -6.08 3.26
CA LEU A 630 -21.53 -7.08 4.16
C LEU A 630 -20.63 -8.07 3.39
N GLN A 631 -21.07 -8.48 2.20
CA GLN A 631 -20.36 -9.38 1.30
C GLN A 631 -19.13 -8.70 0.67
N GLN A 632 -19.22 -7.41 0.29
CA GLN A 632 -18.05 -6.64 -0.17
C GLN A 632 -16.97 -6.48 0.92
N VAL A 633 -17.36 -6.30 2.18
CA VAL A 633 -16.40 -6.23 3.29
C VAL A 633 -15.74 -7.59 3.56
N GLY A 634 -16.50 -8.69 3.45
CA GLY A 634 -15.99 -10.06 3.52
C GLY A 634 -14.98 -10.37 2.40
N ASP A 635 -15.33 -10.07 1.15
CA ASP A 635 -14.50 -10.32 -0.02
C ASP A 635 -13.17 -9.56 0.02
N ARG A 636 -13.19 -8.31 0.50
CA ARG A 636 -11.97 -7.50 0.64
C ARG A 636 -11.02 -8.08 1.70
N GLN A 637 -11.56 -8.73 2.73
CA GLN A 637 -10.75 -9.41 3.74
C GLN A 637 -10.17 -10.71 3.19
N VAL A 638 -10.96 -11.53 2.50
CA VAL A 638 -10.47 -12.78 1.88
C VAL A 638 -9.36 -12.50 0.87
N ALA A 639 -9.51 -11.47 0.03
CA ALA A 639 -8.49 -11.07 -0.95
C ALA A 639 -7.12 -10.76 -0.31
N ARG A 640 -7.09 -10.16 0.89
CA ARG A 640 -5.84 -9.88 1.61
C ARG A 640 -5.16 -11.14 2.12
N HIS A 641 -5.92 -12.13 2.58
CA HIS A 641 -5.37 -13.40 3.02
C HIS A 641 -4.81 -14.20 1.83
N VAL A 642 -5.53 -14.20 0.70
CA VAL A 642 -5.06 -14.82 -0.55
C VAL A 642 -3.76 -14.16 -1.03
N LEU A 643 -3.68 -12.83 -0.99
CA LEU A 643 -2.46 -12.09 -1.35
C LEU A 643 -1.28 -12.45 -0.44
N LEU A 644 -1.49 -12.51 0.89
CA LEU A 644 -0.45 -12.93 1.84
C LEU A 644 0.03 -14.36 1.53
N CYS A 645 -0.90 -15.30 1.30
CA CYS A 645 -0.56 -16.68 0.96
C CYS A 645 0.24 -16.77 -0.34
N LEU A 646 -0.13 -16.01 -1.38
CA LEU A 646 0.58 -16.00 -2.66
C LEU A 646 2.03 -15.53 -2.48
N LEU A 647 2.23 -14.41 -1.77
CA LEU A 647 3.56 -13.86 -1.53
C LEU A 647 4.44 -14.80 -0.67
N LEU A 648 3.87 -15.44 0.35
CA LEU A 648 4.59 -16.44 1.15
C LEU A 648 4.88 -17.72 0.36
N THR A 649 4.03 -18.10 -0.60
CA THR A 649 4.29 -19.26 -1.48
C THR A 649 5.47 -19.02 -2.39
N VAL A 650 5.64 -17.79 -2.92
CA VAL A 650 6.82 -17.41 -3.72
C VAL A 650 8.10 -17.56 -2.88
N SER A 651 8.08 -17.12 -1.62
CA SER A 651 9.19 -17.33 -0.69
C SER A 651 9.45 -18.82 -0.44
N ASN A 652 8.41 -19.63 -0.18
CA ASN A 652 8.56 -21.06 0.01
C ASN A 652 9.13 -21.77 -1.22
N LEU A 653 8.75 -21.36 -2.43
CA LEU A 653 9.29 -21.92 -3.68
C LEU A 653 10.79 -21.60 -3.84
N ALA A 654 11.21 -20.40 -3.49
CA ALA A 654 12.63 -20.04 -3.45
C ALA A 654 13.40 -20.90 -2.45
N ASN A 655 12.83 -21.17 -1.26
CA ASN A 655 13.42 -22.06 -0.27
C ASN A 655 13.54 -23.51 -0.79
N VAL A 656 12.53 -24.04 -1.48
CA VAL A 656 12.59 -25.37 -2.13
C VAL A 656 13.75 -25.41 -3.12
N SER A 657 13.86 -24.38 -3.96
CA SER A 657 14.96 -24.26 -4.94
C SER A 657 16.32 -24.23 -4.25
N SER A 658 16.46 -23.48 -3.15
CA SER A 658 17.69 -23.42 -2.36
C SER A 658 18.05 -24.77 -1.74
N CYS A 659 17.08 -25.47 -1.13
CA CYS A 659 17.30 -26.78 -0.52
C CYS A 659 17.69 -27.84 -1.57
N LEU A 660 17.02 -27.86 -2.73
CA LEU A 660 17.36 -28.75 -3.84
C LEU A 660 18.77 -28.49 -4.35
N TRP A 661 19.15 -27.23 -4.50
CA TRP A 661 20.50 -26.87 -4.93
C TRP A 661 21.56 -27.33 -3.93
N LEU A 662 21.37 -27.09 -2.63
CA LEU A 662 22.30 -27.51 -1.58
C LEU A 662 22.45 -29.04 -1.47
N LEU A 663 21.43 -29.80 -1.86
CA LEU A 663 21.50 -31.28 -1.88
C LEU A 663 22.18 -31.83 -3.13
N LEU A 664 21.92 -31.22 -4.30
CA LEU A 664 22.34 -31.72 -5.61
C LEU A 664 23.72 -31.20 -6.05
N SER A 665 24.12 -30.01 -5.61
CA SER A 665 25.40 -29.41 -6.00
C SER A 665 26.53 -29.79 -5.04
N THR A 666 27.67 -30.17 -5.59
CA THR A 666 28.91 -30.46 -4.85
C THR A 666 29.80 -29.23 -4.68
N SER A 667 29.54 -28.15 -5.41
CA SER A 667 30.23 -26.86 -5.26
C SER A 667 29.22 -25.70 -5.12
N PRO A 668 29.43 -24.77 -4.17
CA PRO A 668 28.57 -23.60 -4.03
C PRO A 668 28.81 -22.67 -5.23
N GLY A 669 27.90 -22.71 -6.21
CA GLY A 669 27.87 -21.74 -7.30
C GLY A 669 27.42 -20.37 -6.79
N ARG A 670 27.88 -19.25 -7.37
CA ARG A 670 27.51 -17.89 -6.93
C ARG A 670 26.00 -17.66 -6.84
N LEU A 671 25.24 -18.17 -7.82
CA LEU A 671 23.78 -18.11 -7.84
C LEU A 671 23.14 -18.75 -6.58
N SER A 672 23.78 -19.77 -6.03
CA SER A 672 23.29 -20.46 -4.82
C SER A 672 23.47 -19.64 -3.56
N LEU A 673 24.53 -18.83 -3.50
CA LEU A 673 24.79 -17.91 -2.39
C LEU A 673 23.81 -16.72 -2.42
N GLU A 674 23.54 -16.19 -3.61
CA GLU A 674 22.50 -15.17 -3.83
C GLU A 674 21.11 -15.69 -3.45
N LEU A 675 20.77 -16.91 -3.86
CA LEU A 675 19.51 -17.57 -3.51
C LEU A 675 19.41 -17.85 -2.01
N LEU A 676 20.50 -18.28 -1.36
CA LEU A 676 20.56 -18.51 0.08
C LEU A 676 20.35 -17.21 0.87
N PHE A 677 20.94 -16.11 0.39
CA PHE A 677 20.72 -14.78 0.95
C PHE A 677 19.26 -14.34 0.80
N PHE A 678 18.68 -14.49 -0.39
CA PHE A 678 17.26 -14.20 -0.63
C PHE A 678 16.34 -15.03 0.29
N CYS A 679 16.63 -16.32 0.46
CA CYS A 679 15.91 -17.19 1.38
C CYS A 679 16.03 -16.71 2.84
N ALA A 680 17.22 -16.28 3.27
CA ALA A 680 17.41 -15.71 4.59
C ALA A 680 16.57 -14.43 4.79
N VAL A 681 16.63 -13.49 3.85
CA VAL A 681 15.84 -12.24 3.91
C VAL A 681 14.34 -12.55 3.95
N THR A 682 13.87 -13.44 3.08
CA THR A 682 12.44 -13.72 2.97
C THR A 682 11.90 -14.51 4.16
N ASN A 683 12.65 -15.46 4.72
CA ASN A 683 12.22 -16.25 5.89
C ASN A 683 12.13 -15.40 7.16
N TYR A 684 13.13 -14.56 7.43
CA TYR A 684 13.14 -13.74 8.64
C TYR A 684 12.40 -12.41 8.46
N GLY A 685 12.20 -11.97 7.21
CA GLY A 685 11.48 -10.76 6.84
C GLY A 685 9.97 -10.93 6.64
N GLN A 686 9.40 -12.14 6.81
CA GLN A 686 7.97 -12.39 6.60
C GLN A 686 7.06 -11.48 7.45
N GLY A 687 7.52 -11.05 8.63
CA GLY A 687 6.79 -10.13 9.49
C GLY A 687 6.56 -8.75 8.89
N ILE A 688 7.51 -8.26 8.08
CA ILE A 688 7.38 -7.00 7.33
C ILE A 688 6.27 -7.14 6.28
N LEU A 689 6.19 -8.28 5.60
CA LEU A 689 5.14 -8.58 4.65
C LEU A 689 3.76 -8.64 5.33
N SER A 690 3.68 -9.34 6.46
CA SER A 690 2.47 -9.38 7.31
C SER A 690 2.03 -7.97 7.74
N PHE A 691 2.98 -7.10 8.08
CA PHE A 691 2.74 -5.70 8.42
C PHE A 691 2.24 -4.87 7.23
N ALA A 692 2.82 -5.03 6.05
CA ALA A 692 2.38 -4.30 4.86
C ALA A 692 0.89 -4.59 4.53
N ILE A 693 0.45 -5.83 4.73
CA ILE A 693 -0.93 -6.25 4.38
C ILE A 693 -1.93 -5.95 5.50
N PHE A 694 -1.59 -6.21 6.77
CA PHE A 694 -2.52 -6.12 7.90
C PHE A 694 -2.24 -4.97 8.87
N GLY A 695 -0.99 -4.50 8.94
CA GLY A 695 -0.53 -3.49 9.91
C GLY A 695 -0.87 -2.04 9.55
N LEU A 696 -1.33 -1.76 8.32
CA LEU A 696 -1.65 -0.41 7.80
C LEU A 696 -3.17 -0.17 7.61
N ASP A 697 -4.04 -1.10 8.00
CA ASP A 697 -5.45 -1.01 7.66
C ASP A 697 -6.23 0.08 8.43
N LYS A 698 -6.87 0.98 7.67
CA LYS A 698 -7.72 2.07 8.15
C LYS A 698 -8.83 1.59 9.09
N HIS A 699 -9.46 0.45 8.78
CA HIS A 699 -10.61 -0.05 9.56
C HIS A 699 -10.18 -0.78 10.85
N LEU A 700 -8.99 -1.36 10.87
CA LEU A 700 -8.42 -2.05 12.04
C LEU A 700 -7.69 -1.10 12.98
N ILE A 701 -7.09 -0.01 12.47
CA ILE A 701 -6.30 0.95 13.23
C ILE A 701 -7.15 2.13 13.67
N ILE A 702 -7.82 2.81 12.75
CA ILE A 702 -8.35 4.15 13.02
C ILE A 702 -9.61 4.09 13.87
N GLN A 703 -10.52 3.15 13.64
CA GLN A 703 -11.78 3.13 14.39
C GLN A 703 -11.60 2.75 15.88
N PRO A 704 -10.84 1.69 16.25
CA PRO A 704 -10.61 1.37 17.65
C PRO A 704 -9.60 2.31 18.32
N PHE A 705 -8.54 2.75 17.61
CA PHE A 705 -7.58 3.71 18.18
C PHE A 705 -8.22 5.09 18.32
N LYS A 706 -9.03 5.57 17.36
CA LYS A 706 -9.83 6.78 17.51
C LYS A 706 -10.78 6.62 18.68
N ARG A 707 -11.56 5.53 18.83
CA ARG A 707 -12.45 5.31 19.99
C ARG A 707 -11.72 5.25 21.33
N ARG A 708 -10.54 4.62 21.40
CA ARG A 708 -9.75 4.45 22.64
C ARG A 708 -8.94 5.70 22.99
N LEU A 709 -8.44 6.42 21.99
CA LEU A 709 -7.84 7.74 22.15
C LEU A 709 -8.93 8.77 22.47
N TYR A 710 -10.12 8.68 21.88
CA TYR A 710 -11.28 9.47 22.28
C TYR A 710 -11.69 9.14 23.71
N SER A 711 -11.69 7.88 24.17
CA SER A 711 -12.04 7.57 25.56
C SER A 711 -10.98 8.03 26.57
N LEU A 712 -9.69 7.94 26.22
CA LEU A 712 -8.59 8.46 27.03
C LEU A 712 -8.53 10.00 27.02
N CYS A 713 -8.82 10.62 25.88
CA CYS A 713 -8.85 12.07 25.72
C CYS A 713 -10.15 12.65 26.32
N CYS A 714 -11.32 12.03 26.16
CA CYS A 714 -12.59 12.40 26.80
C CYS A 714 -12.54 12.27 28.31
N ARG A 715 -11.76 11.34 28.89
CA ARG A 715 -11.56 11.34 30.35
C ARG A 715 -10.80 12.59 30.84
N LYS A 716 -10.04 13.26 29.96
CA LYS A 716 -9.38 14.55 30.22
C LYS A 716 -10.16 15.77 29.67
N LYS A 717 -10.96 15.61 28.61
CA LYS A 717 -11.69 16.66 27.89
C LYS A 717 -13.13 16.89 28.38
N LEU A 718 -13.73 15.91 29.08
CA LEU A 718 -15.07 16.06 29.66
C LEU A 718 -15.11 17.16 30.74
N ASN A 719 -13.95 17.55 31.28
CA ASN A 719 -13.85 18.70 32.18
C ASN A 719 -13.55 20.03 31.48
N GLN A 720 -13.33 20.10 30.14
CA GLN A 720 -12.80 21.35 29.56
C GLN A 720 -13.20 21.72 28.13
N GLN A 721 -13.96 20.91 27.36
CA GLN A 721 -14.15 21.24 25.93
C GLN A 721 -15.53 20.92 25.30
N SER A 722 -16.63 21.10 26.02
CA SER A 722 -18.00 20.99 25.46
C SER A 722 -18.83 22.28 25.49
N GLN A 723 -18.25 23.46 25.78
CA GLN A 723 -19.06 24.67 26.02
C GLN A 723 -18.78 25.91 25.15
N THR A 724 -17.84 25.89 24.21
CA THR A 724 -17.38 27.16 23.60
C THR A 724 -17.90 27.55 22.20
N ASP A 725 -18.56 26.67 21.44
CA ASP A 725 -18.93 26.99 20.04
C ASP A 725 -20.43 26.88 19.68
N LEU A 726 -21.35 26.74 20.65
CA LEU A 726 -22.80 26.73 20.39
C LEU A 726 -23.45 28.09 20.70
N PRO A 727 -24.42 28.56 19.89
CA PRO A 727 -25.27 29.71 20.22
C PRO A 727 -25.92 29.57 21.61
N ASP A 728 -25.97 30.66 22.38
CA ASP A 728 -26.42 30.64 23.77
C ASP A 728 -27.86 30.11 23.93
N ASP A 729 -28.72 30.32 22.94
CA ASP A 729 -30.12 29.83 22.92
C ASP A 729 -30.20 28.31 22.82
N VAL A 730 -29.35 27.68 22.00
CA VAL A 730 -29.27 26.20 21.90
C VAL A 730 -28.71 25.61 23.20
N ARG A 731 -27.68 26.25 23.77
CA ARG A 731 -27.06 25.80 25.03
C ARG A 731 -28.07 25.81 26.18
N LEU A 732 -28.83 26.90 26.31
CA LEU A 732 -29.79 27.06 27.40
C LEU A 732 -30.95 26.06 27.28
N THR A 733 -31.46 25.86 26.06
CA THR A 733 -32.50 24.87 25.75
C THR A 733 -32.06 23.45 26.11
N CYS A 734 -30.84 23.06 25.74
CA CYS A 734 -30.30 21.73 26.04
C CYS A 734 -30.08 21.52 27.55
N ILE A 735 -29.62 22.54 28.28
CA ILE A 735 -29.42 22.48 29.73
C ILE A 735 -30.77 22.33 30.44
N GLN A 736 -31.75 23.17 30.11
CA GLN A 736 -33.09 23.11 30.72
C GLN A 736 -33.76 21.76 30.46
N PHE A 737 -33.73 21.28 29.21
CA PHE A 737 -34.29 19.97 28.88
C PHE A 737 -33.56 18.84 29.61
N SER A 738 -32.22 18.86 29.64
CA SER A 738 -31.43 17.79 30.27
C SER A 738 -31.63 17.71 31.78
N ILE A 739 -31.78 18.84 32.46
CA ILE A 739 -31.95 18.90 33.92
C ILE A 739 -33.38 18.57 34.34
N TYR A 740 -34.38 19.18 33.70
CA TYR A 740 -35.75 19.14 34.20
C TYR A 740 -36.67 18.15 33.47
N HIS A 741 -36.36 17.79 32.22
CA HIS A 741 -37.33 17.12 31.35
C HIS A 741 -36.85 15.77 30.78
N LYS A 742 -35.53 15.56 30.64
CA LYS A 742 -34.94 14.38 29.98
C LYS A 742 -35.34 13.07 30.66
N GLN A 743 -35.29 12.99 31.99
CA GLN A 743 -35.63 11.75 32.70
C GLN A 743 -37.10 11.37 32.55
N GLN A 744 -38.00 12.36 32.59
CA GLN A 744 -39.43 12.12 32.42
C GLN A 744 -39.75 11.76 30.96
N CYS A 745 -39.19 12.50 30.01
CA CYS A 745 -39.32 12.22 28.58
C CYS A 745 -38.87 10.81 28.23
N VAL A 746 -37.69 10.38 28.70
CA VAL A 746 -37.17 9.03 28.44
C VAL A 746 -38.13 7.95 28.93
N ARG A 747 -38.74 8.12 30.11
CA ARG A 747 -39.71 7.14 30.63
C ARG A 747 -40.99 7.07 29.82
N ASP A 748 -41.42 8.18 29.24
CA ASP A 748 -42.72 8.30 28.58
C ASP A 748 -42.68 7.84 27.12
N ILE A 749 -41.59 8.11 26.39
CA ILE A 749 -41.53 7.87 24.92
C ILE A 749 -40.56 6.78 24.50
N VAL A 750 -39.51 6.51 25.27
CA VAL A 750 -38.47 5.56 24.85
C VAL A 750 -38.94 4.14 25.08
N LYS A 751 -38.99 3.36 24.00
CA LYS A 751 -39.37 1.94 24.05
C LYS A 751 -38.21 1.11 23.51
N ARG A 752 -38.06 -0.09 24.06
CA ARG A 752 -37.11 -1.07 23.55
C ARG A 752 -37.69 -1.68 22.27
N ARG A 753 -37.15 -1.32 21.11
CA ARG A 753 -37.63 -1.83 19.81
C ARG A 753 -36.56 -2.71 19.18
N GLY A 754 -36.99 -3.88 18.68
CA GLY A 754 -36.13 -4.81 17.97
C GLY A 754 -36.07 -4.47 16.49
N CYS A 755 -34.88 -4.30 15.95
CA CYS A 755 -34.63 -4.47 14.53
C CYS A 755 -34.28 -5.95 14.30
N GLU A 756 -34.72 -6.56 13.19
CA GLU A 756 -34.80 -8.01 12.96
C GLU A 756 -33.47 -8.79 12.99
N ILE A 757 -32.34 -8.16 13.38
CA ILE A 757 -31.07 -8.83 13.63
C ILE A 757 -30.42 -8.26 14.91
N THR A 758 -30.61 -8.96 16.03
CA THR A 758 -29.83 -8.95 17.29
C THR A 758 -29.08 -7.67 17.70
N THR A 759 -29.79 -6.58 18.02
CA THR A 759 -29.50 -5.72 19.20
C THR A 759 -30.74 -4.88 19.50
N ALA A 760 -31.33 -5.05 20.68
CA ALA A 760 -32.44 -4.21 21.12
C ALA A 760 -31.88 -2.83 21.52
N VAL A 761 -32.26 -1.78 20.80
CA VAL A 761 -31.86 -0.40 21.09
C VAL A 761 -33.05 0.37 21.64
N ASP A 762 -32.81 1.15 22.69
CA ASP A 762 -33.82 2.02 23.29
C ASP A 762 -33.99 3.25 22.38
N CYS A 763 -35.14 3.35 21.71
CA CYS A 763 -35.41 4.39 20.72
C CYS A 763 -36.86 4.91 20.77
N PHE A 764 -37.09 6.03 20.09
CA PHE A 764 -38.39 6.70 19.98
C PHE A 764 -38.55 7.31 18.58
N PHE A 765 -39.79 7.62 18.17
CA PHE A 765 -40.06 8.32 16.91
C PHE A 765 -39.97 9.83 17.05
N GLY A 766 -39.57 10.53 16.00
CA GLY A 766 -39.55 12.00 15.96
C GLY A 766 -40.92 12.61 16.30
N CYS A 767 -42.00 12.04 15.75
CA CYS A 767 -43.37 12.45 16.07
C CYS A 767 -43.78 12.23 17.53
N GLU A 768 -43.30 11.16 18.18
CA GLU A 768 -43.56 10.89 19.60
C GLU A 768 -42.91 11.95 20.51
N LEU A 769 -41.73 12.45 20.14
CA LEU A 769 -41.08 13.54 20.87
C LEU A 769 -41.81 14.87 20.66
N VAL A 770 -42.28 15.15 19.44
CA VAL A 770 -43.06 16.36 19.13
C VAL A 770 -44.35 16.39 19.95
N ASP A 771 -45.10 15.28 19.98
CA ASP A 771 -46.32 15.15 20.77
C ASP A 771 -46.04 15.31 22.27
N TRP A 772 -44.91 14.77 22.75
CA TRP A 772 -44.51 14.89 24.16
C TRP A 772 -44.13 16.32 24.53
N LEU A 773 -43.38 17.04 23.68
CA LEU A 773 -42.98 18.43 23.93
C LEU A 773 -44.18 19.37 24.05
N GLN A 774 -45.19 19.16 23.21
CA GLN A 774 -46.47 19.89 23.32
C GLN A 774 -47.21 19.57 24.60
N LYS A 775 -47.33 18.28 24.93
CA LYS A 775 -48.00 17.84 26.15
C LYS A 775 -47.30 18.33 27.42
N ALA A 776 -45.99 18.46 27.39
CA ALA A 776 -45.18 19.01 28.47
C ALA A 776 -45.24 20.55 28.56
N GLY A 777 -45.89 21.22 27.62
CA GLY A 777 -45.98 22.69 27.57
C GLY A 777 -44.66 23.39 27.18
N LEU A 778 -43.74 22.67 26.54
CA LEU A 778 -42.43 23.21 26.11
C LEU A 778 -42.46 23.85 24.71
N SER A 779 -43.56 23.68 23.99
CA SER A 779 -43.81 24.24 22.65
C SER A 779 -45.31 24.48 22.46
N GLN A 780 -45.69 25.59 21.82
CA GLN A 780 -47.09 25.98 21.60
C GLN A 780 -47.70 25.35 20.34
N ASP A 781 -46.89 25.05 19.33
CA ASP A 781 -47.29 24.44 18.07
C ASP A 781 -46.31 23.32 17.63
N ARG A 782 -46.61 22.60 16.54
CA ARG A 782 -45.78 21.47 16.08
C ARG A 782 -44.47 21.97 15.48
N ASP A 783 -44.48 23.15 14.86
CA ASP A 783 -43.30 23.75 14.25
C ASP A 783 -42.27 24.20 15.30
N GLU A 784 -42.71 24.78 16.42
CA GLU A 784 -41.85 25.11 17.57
C GLU A 784 -41.30 23.85 18.24
N ALA A 785 -42.08 22.78 18.32
CA ALA A 785 -41.63 21.49 18.83
C ALA A 785 -40.54 20.86 17.94
N VAL A 786 -40.68 20.96 16.62
CA VAL A 786 -39.64 20.52 15.66
C VAL A 786 -38.38 21.36 15.80
N LEU A 787 -38.51 22.68 15.91
CA LEU A 787 -37.38 23.57 16.15
C LEU A 787 -36.67 23.23 17.47
N TYR A 788 -37.42 22.92 18.52
CA TYR A 788 -36.91 22.46 19.81
C TYR A 788 -36.11 21.16 19.66
N GLY A 789 -36.65 20.17 18.94
CA GLY A 789 -35.96 18.91 18.63
C GLY A 789 -34.68 19.10 17.81
N ILE A 790 -34.68 20.02 16.84
CA ILE A 790 -33.46 20.39 16.07
C ILE A 790 -32.40 21.02 16.99
N ARG A 791 -32.80 21.88 17.93
CA ARG A 791 -31.88 22.46 18.93
C ARG A 791 -31.27 21.37 19.82
N LEU A 792 -32.08 20.41 20.28
CA LEU A 792 -31.61 19.27 21.06
C LEU A 792 -30.64 18.38 20.28
N GLN A 793 -30.86 18.18 18.97
CA GLN A 793 -29.95 17.44 18.12
C GLN A 793 -28.63 18.19 17.91
N LYS A 794 -28.69 19.49 17.61
CA LYS A 794 -27.50 20.34 17.45
C LYS A 794 -26.66 20.43 18.73
N GLY A 795 -27.32 20.43 19.90
CA GLY A 795 -26.66 20.40 21.20
C GLY A 795 -26.27 19.01 21.70
N GLY A 796 -26.41 17.96 20.89
CA GLY A 796 -25.95 16.61 21.22
C GLY A 796 -26.74 15.92 22.33
N VAL A 797 -28.02 16.27 22.52
CA VAL A 797 -28.90 15.62 23.50
C VAL A 797 -29.57 14.37 22.91
N LEU A 798 -29.87 14.39 21.61
CA LEU A 798 -30.49 13.30 20.87
C LEU A 798 -29.89 13.16 19.47
N GLU A 799 -29.96 11.97 18.88
CA GLU A 799 -29.40 11.68 17.56
C GLU A 799 -30.24 10.65 16.79
N HIS A 800 -30.32 10.83 15.45
CA HIS A 800 -30.93 9.85 14.56
C HIS A 800 -30.08 8.57 14.52
N LEU A 801 -30.71 7.39 14.57
CA LEU A 801 -30.01 6.11 14.68
C LEU A 801 -28.95 5.86 13.60
N LYS A 802 -29.17 6.34 12.38
CA LYS A 802 -28.20 6.25 11.25
C LYS A 802 -27.34 7.51 11.03
N GLN A 803 -27.56 8.57 11.81
CA GLN A 803 -26.89 9.89 11.64
C GLN A 803 -27.11 10.59 10.28
N GLU A 804 -28.09 10.14 9.49
CA GLU A 804 -28.33 10.64 8.13
C GLU A 804 -29.29 11.84 8.05
N TYR A 805 -30.13 12.06 9.06
CA TYR A 805 -31.22 13.04 9.00
C TYR A 805 -31.21 14.01 10.18
N ASP A 806 -31.54 15.27 9.88
CA ASP A 806 -31.96 16.26 10.88
C ASP A 806 -33.31 15.86 11.50
N PHE A 807 -33.63 16.43 12.66
CA PHE A 807 -34.83 16.12 13.43
C PHE A 807 -36.08 16.52 12.63
N LYS A 808 -37.00 15.57 12.48
CA LYS A 808 -38.27 15.75 11.75
C LYS A 808 -39.42 15.14 12.54
N ASP A 809 -40.60 15.75 12.40
CA ASP A 809 -41.86 15.21 12.88
C ASP A 809 -42.33 14.07 11.97
N SER A 810 -41.73 12.90 12.13
CA SER A 810 -42.02 11.71 11.34
C SER A 810 -41.68 10.43 12.09
N CYS A 811 -42.05 9.28 11.53
CA CYS A 811 -41.73 7.95 12.06
C CYS A 811 -40.25 7.54 11.85
N LEU A 812 -39.33 8.50 11.91
CA LEU A 812 -37.89 8.25 11.92
C LEU A 812 -37.42 7.93 13.35
N HIS A 813 -36.45 7.04 13.48
CA HIS A 813 -36.01 6.55 14.79
C HIS A 813 -34.85 7.40 15.35
N TYR A 814 -35.04 7.89 16.56
CA TYR A 814 -34.06 8.67 17.32
C TYR A 814 -33.74 7.99 18.65
N HIS A 815 -32.59 8.32 19.22
CA HIS A 815 -32.19 7.90 20.57
C HIS A 815 -31.56 9.07 21.32
N PHE A 816 -31.64 9.05 22.65
CA PHE A 816 -30.97 10.02 23.50
C PHE A 816 -29.51 9.64 23.69
N ILE A 817 -28.60 10.61 23.58
CA ILE A 817 -27.17 10.39 23.82
C ILE A 817 -26.95 10.28 25.34
N THR A 818 -26.33 9.18 25.78
CA THR A 818 -25.95 8.92 27.19
C THR A 818 -24.64 9.58 27.56
#